data_AF-A0A1Z8RKQ5-F1
#
_entry.id   AF-A0A1Z8RKQ5-F1
#
_cell.length_a   1.000
_cell.length_b   1.000
_cell.length_c   1.000
_cell.angle_alpha   90.00
_cell.angle_beta   90.00
_cell.angle_gamma   90.00
#
_symmetry.space_group_name_H-M   'P 1'
#
loop_
_entity.id
_entity.type
_entity.pdbx_description
1 polymer ?
#
loop_
_entity_poly.entity_id
_entity_poly.type
_entity_poly.pdbx_seq_one_letter_code
_entity_poly.pdbx_strand_id
1 'polypeptide(L)'
;MILSNLKSLNKRKSALTIYLPAALVLAILGFGFPVYFSSVSENALRDVGDGSKSIEEEIVRQFRQNNLGPAEMLLPLASITKREEFSEVIRSKKQEHPELAISGGGSIFDMLTFSEYFGGLDRYNLDRGRFEAFFVYNRATTRGDLRERLQENSSNDNVLAVLNAIPREGRPGNFWARLLSEPRISAFPGVKVAKLEGFPFFPERSVLLSVGIKSPNEFDKNASEAEIRDSCLEEARSNLARFSSKAEWFKVTKSGSDAVVAQWDGNHSLPVMDFENISLRSGMLKIGRSQDGGYLAIVGGIINKMGEVERHGRWLPHPILVPMMVGTAMSLEKEYYSADATFEIGRLSQKALSGDLPAKERIRSFYWAAHQLARKMNLMQMAELTQSCPDLQGVFDLAALIRMRNRPLSESIGRIKSAERELGFLPLGERESAVKKLKFLIDEKKVAQNDFERELQVIYAGTLLSGDPDGIYRFVKSYPVYVKDGDEDAAVAALRDLKIAMSYGQGSVQHLLKLNKPIHDEGPFESLVAPVFPLLGGDLLTHLSHSHRDFALFLKNFLIISSFFFVILFFAKILPKPTYQRSESHFFLRWSRRVSGAALLGLLSILFLEPTLLQSPRGQVSVAGFDFALANLLAYANEESMAEQNLTIVTAIIAGVFLLIQIVIFMVCYSRVSQIKNEELKAGLKLGLLDNEENLFDLGLYIGLGGTVLSLILLLVLDVKQDALIGAYTSTLFGILFVAALKITIVRPYRNHLLVKQAGEKRYES
;
A
#
# COMPACT_ATOMS: atom_id res chain seq x y z
N MET A 1 14.72 -67.15 -19.80
CA MET A 1 15.58 -65.94 -19.77
C MET A 1 15.41 -65.06 -21.02
N ILE A 2 15.34 -65.61 -22.23
CA ILE A 2 15.15 -64.82 -23.47
C ILE A 2 13.73 -64.21 -23.57
N LEU A 3 12.68 -64.95 -23.24
CA LEU A 3 11.29 -64.44 -23.23
C LEU A 3 11.02 -63.35 -22.18
N SER A 4 11.70 -63.39 -21.03
CA SER A 4 11.59 -62.35 -19.99
C SER A 4 12.29 -61.05 -20.42
N ASN A 5 13.41 -61.16 -21.13
CA ASN A 5 14.11 -60.03 -21.72
C ASN A 5 13.31 -59.37 -22.85
N LEU A 6 12.64 -60.15 -23.70
CA LEU A 6 11.74 -59.61 -24.75
C LEU A 6 10.50 -58.89 -24.17
N LYS A 7 9.85 -59.45 -23.13
CA LYS A 7 8.73 -58.76 -22.44
C LYS A 7 9.17 -57.47 -21.72
N SER A 8 10.39 -57.46 -21.17
CA SER A 8 11.02 -56.29 -20.56
C SER A 8 11.30 -55.18 -21.60
N LEU A 9 11.89 -55.55 -22.73
CA LEU A 9 12.16 -54.65 -23.87
C LEU A 9 10.88 -54.03 -24.45
N ASN A 10 9.82 -54.83 -24.62
CA ASN A 10 8.56 -54.34 -25.19
C ASN A 10 7.82 -53.41 -24.20
N LYS A 11 7.88 -53.71 -22.89
CA LYS A 11 7.35 -52.81 -21.85
C LYS A 11 8.12 -51.49 -21.78
N ARG A 12 9.46 -51.52 -21.89
CA ARG A 12 10.30 -50.31 -21.94
C ARG A 12 10.01 -49.46 -23.18
N LYS A 13 9.87 -50.08 -24.36
CA LYS A 13 9.45 -49.37 -25.59
C LYS A 13 8.09 -48.70 -25.41
N SER A 14 7.08 -49.42 -24.90
CA SER A 14 5.74 -48.86 -24.68
C SER A 14 5.70 -47.72 -23.66
N ALA A 15 6.58 -47.74 -22.66
CA ALA A 15 6.65 -46.69 -21.66
C ALA A 15 7.27 -45.41 -22.23
N LEU A 16 8.30 -45.56 -23.06
CA LEU A 16 8.99 -44.47 -23.74
C LEU A 16 8.13 -43.82 -24.82
N THR A 17 7.31 -44.59 -25.54
CA THR A 17 6.50 -44.06 -26.65
C THR A 17 5.20 -43.37 -26.22
N ILE A 18 4.67 -43.66 -25.03
CA ILE A 18 3.35 -43.16 -24.60
C ILE A 18 3.43 -42.25 -23.38
N TYR A 19 4.03 -42.70 -22.28
CA TYR A 19 3.95 -41.95 -21.01
C TYR A 19 4.90 -40.75 -20.95
N LEU A 20 6.09 -40.87 -21.53
CA LEU A 20 7.06 -39.77 -21.53
C LEU A 20 6.59 -38.58 -22.40
N PRO A 21 6.10 -38.78 -23.65
CA PRO A 21 5.53 -37.69 -24.43
C PRO A 21 4.29 -37.08 -23.77
N ALA A 22 3.39 -37.90 -23.21
CA ALA A 22 2.21 -37.41 -22.50
C ALA A 22 2.59 -36.56 -21.27
N ALA A 23 3.57 -37.01 -20.49
CA ALA A 23 4.08 -36.23 -19.35
C ALA A 23 4.68 -34.90 -19.80
N LEU A 24 5.42 -34.88 -20.91
CA LEU A 24 6.08 -33.69 -21.44
C LEU A 24 5.07 -32.68 -21.99
N VAL A 25 4.06 -33.12 -22.74
CA VAL A 25 2.97 -32.24 -23.22
C VAL A 25 2.21 -31.64 -22.05
N LEU A 26 1.84 -32.45 -21.05
CA LEU A 26 1.15 -31.96 -19.85
C LEU A 26 2.03 -31.02 -19.00
N ALA A 27 3.34 -31.27 -18.95
CA ALA A 27 4.28 -30.36 -18.29
C ALA A 27 4.32 -29.01 -19.01
N ILE A 28 4.44 -29.00 -20.33
CA ILE A 28 4.44 -27.76 -21.13
C ILE A 28 3.14 -26.99 -20.92
N LEU A 29 1.99 -27.65 -20.98
CA LEU A 29 0.69 -27.01 -20.77
C LEU A 29 0.50 -26.52 -19.33
N GLY A 30 0.97 -27.27 -18.33
CA GLY A 30 0.82 -26.91 -16.91
C GLY A 30 1.76 -25.78 -16.48
N PHE A 31 3.06 -25.90 -16.79
CA PHE A 31 4.06 -24.88 -16.41
C PHE A 31 3.97 -23.63 -17.28
N GLY A 32 3.60 -23.76 -18.57
CA GLY A 32 3.40 -22.61 -19.45
C GLY A 32 2.09 -21.86 -19.20
N PHE A 33 1.16 -22.40 -18.40
CA PHE A 33 -0.12 -21.76 -18.11
C PHE A 33 0.10 -20.43 -17.36
N PRO A 34 -0.25 -19.27 -17.97
CA PRO A 34 0.07 -17.95 -17.43
C PRO A 34 -0.92 -17.49 -16.34
N VAL A 35 -1.07 -18.28 -15.28
CA VAL A 35 -1.92 -17.98 -14.11
C VAL A 35 -1.15 -18.27 -12.82
N TYR A 36 -1.21 -17.34 -11.88
CA TYR A 36 -0.46 -17.40 -10.62
C TYR A 36 -1.33 -17.06 -9.41
N PHE A 37 -0.97 -17.54 -8.24
CA PHE A 37 -1.72 -17.31 -7.00
C PHE A 37 -1.45 -15.92 -6.43
N SER A 38 -0.17 -15.53 -6.29
CA SER A 38 0.24 -14.26 -5.68
C SER A 38 0.50 -13.14 -6.68
N SER A 39 0.70 -13.47 -7.96
CA SER A 39 1.07 -12.54 -9.03
C SER A 39 0.08 -12.56 -10.23
N VAL A 40 0.31 -11.66 -11.18
CA VAL A 40 -0.38 -11.57 -12.47
C VAL A 40 0.62 -11.86 -13.59
N SER A 41 0.23 -12.64 -14.59
CA SER A 41 1.12 -12.91 -15.71
C SER A 41 1.16 -11.76 -16.70
N GLU A 42 2.34 -11.49 -17.25
CA GLU A 42 2.51 -10.46 -18.27
C GLU A 42 1.77 -10.81 -19.56
N ASN A 43 1.72 -12.09 -19.93
CA ASN A 43 0.97 -12.56 -21.11
C ASN A 43 -0.55 -12.32 -20.98
N ALA A 44 -1.13 -12.49 -19.79
CA ALA A 44 -2.54 -12.18 -19.57
C ALA A 44 -2.80 -10.67 -19.65
N LEU A 45 -1.88 -9.86 -19.12
CA LEU A 45 -1.97 -8.40 -19.24
C LEU A 45 -1.90 -7.96 -20.69
N ARG A 46 -0.99 -8.54 -21.49
CA ARG A 46 -0.88 -8.26 -22.92
C ARG A 46 -2.16 -8.61 -23.69
N ASP A 47 -2.74 -9.77 -23.42
CA ASP A 47 -3.99 -10.23 -24.04
C ASP A 47 -5.17 -9.32 -23.69
N VAL A 48 -5.32 -8.93 -22.42
CA VAL A 48 -6.37 -7.99 -21.97
C VAL A 48 -6.13 -6.56 -22.47
N GLY A 49 -4.87 -6.20 -22.69
CA GLY A 49 -4.48 -4.90 -23.24
C GLY A 49 -4.69 -4.77 -24.74
N ASP A 50 -4.72 -5.90 -25.46
CA ASP A 50 -4.81 -5.89 -26.91
C ASP A 50 -6.13 -5.25 -27.38
N GLY A 51 -6.03 -4.36 -28.35
CA GLY A 51 -7.16 -3.54 -28.83
C GLY A 51 -7.68 -2.47 -27.83
N SER A 52 -7.07 -2.32 -26.65
CA SER A 52 -7.36 -1.22 -25.73
C SER A 52 -6.52 0.02 -26.04
N LYS A 53 -6.95 1.18 -25.52
CA LYS A 53 -6.31 2.46 -25.80
C LYS A 53 -4.85 2.47 -25.33
N SER A 54 -3.92 2.81 -26.22
CA SER A 54 -2.48 2.90 -25.91
C SER A 54 -2.06 4.29 -25.42
N ILE A 55 -0.86 4.39 -24.83
CA ILE A 55 -0.25 5.68 -24.45
C ILE A 55 -0.07 6.58 -25.68
N GLU A 56 0.26 6.00 -26.83
CA GLU A 56 0.50 6.78 -28.06
C GLU A 56 -0.80 7.35 -28.62
N GLU A 57 -1.89 6.58 -28.59
CA GLU A 57 -3.21 7.06 -28.93
C GLU A 57 -3.70 8.15 -27.95
N GLU A 58 -3.35 8.02 -26.68
CA GLU A 58 -3.59 9.05 -25.67
C GLU A 58 -2.81 10.34 -26.01
N ILE A 59 -1.52 10.26 -26.34
CA ILE A 59 -0.72 11.42 -26.78
C ILE A 59 -1.35 12.09 -28.01
N VAL A 60 -1.79 11.29 -28.99
CA VAL A 60 -2.46 11.81 -30.19
C VAL A 60 -3.79 12.49 -29.84
N ARG A 61 -4.57 11.95 -28.88
CA ARG A 61 -5.77 12.61 -28.34
C ARG A 61 -5.42 13.98 -27.77
N GLN A 62 -4.37 14.05 -26.94
CA GLN A 62 -3.93 15.30 -26.33
C GLN A 62 -3.49 16.33 -27.40
N PHE A 63 -2.80 15.90 -28.46
CA PHE A 63 -2.45 16.79 -29.57
C PHE A 63 -3.65 17.34 -30.33
N ARG A 64 -4.70 16.54 -30.52
CA ARG A 64 -5.96 16.99 -31.16
C ARG A 64 -6.68 18.04 -30.32
N GLN A 65 -6.56 17.96 -29.00
CA GLN A 65 -7.12 18.92 -28.05
C GLN A 65 -6.20 20.13 -27.78
N ASN A 66 -5.04 20.20 -28.44
CA ASN A 66 -3.98 21.19 -28.18
C ASN A 66 -3.45 21.19 -26.74
N ASN A 67 -3.53 20.04 -26.05
CA ASN A 67 -3.04 19.83 -24.70
C ASN A 67 -1.55 19.44 -24.71
N LEU A 68 -0.67 20.43 -24.89
CA LEU A 68 0.78 20.20 -25.00
C LEU A 68 1.43 19.68 -23.71
N GLY A 69 0.96 20.16 -22.57
CA GLY A 69 1.44 19.81 -21.24
C GLY A 69 1.19 18.34 -20.91
N PRO A 70 -0.05 17.85 -20.99
CA PRO A 70 -0.34 16.42 -20.87
C PRO A 70 0.49 15.56 -21.84
N ALA A 71 0.59 15.96 -23.11
CA ALA A 71 1.39 15.22 -24.09
C ALA A 71 2.88 15.16 -23.72
N GLU A 72 3.46 16.25 -23.21
CA GLU A 72 4.85 16.32 -22.73
C GLU A 72 5.09 15.40 -21.52
N MET A 73 4.10 15.26 -20.63
CA MET A 73 4.18 14.35 -19.48
C MET A 73 4.17 12.87 -19.90
N LEU A 74 3.47 12.56 -21.00
CA LEU A 74 3.36 11.19 -21.54
C LEU A 74 4.52 10.81 -22.47
N LEU A 75 5.19 11.79 -23.08
CA LEU A 75 6.23 11.59 -24.09
C LEU A 75 7.34 10.58 -23.69
N PRO A 76 7.88 10.59 -22.45
CA PRO A 76 8.94 9.64 -22.06
C PRO A 76 8.48 8.19 -21.96
N LEU A 77 7.17 7.95 -21.96
CA LEU A 77 6.55 6.62 -21.93
C LEU A 77 6.21 6.11 -23.34
N ALA A 78 6.22 6.96 -24.37
CA ALA A 78 6.05 6.56 -25.76
C ALA A 78 7.22 5.69 -26.26
N SER A 79 6.97 4.90 -27.31
CA SER A 79 8.00 4.11 -27.97
C SER A 79 9.14 4.99 -28.51
N ILE A 80 10.34 4.42 -28.60
CA ILE A 80 11.55 5.15 -29.01
C ILE A 80 11.39 5.75 -30.42
N THR A 81 10.70 5.04 -31.32
CA THR A 81 10.44 5.48 -32.69
C THR A 81 9.49 6.67 -32.76
N LYS A 82 8.41 6.66 -31.97
CA LYS A 82 7.41 7.74 -31.94
C LYS A 82 7.82 8.94 -31.12
N ARG A 83 8.74 8.77 -30.18
CA ARG A 83 9.19 9.84 -29.27
C ARG A 83 9.77 11.04 -30.01
N GLU A 84 10.56 10.82 -31.06
CA GLU A 84 11.13 11.93 -31.82
C GLU A 84 10.07 12.67 -32.64
N GLU A 85 9.18 11.92 -33.30
CA GLU A 85 8.04 12.49 -34.04
C GLU A 85 7.17 13.37 -33.13
N PHE A 86 6.81 12.87 -31.95
CA PHE A 86 5.99 13.60 -30.99
C PHE A 86 6.73 14.79 -30.35
N SER A 87 8.05 14.69 -30.15
CA SER A 87 8.86 15.79 -29.60
C SER A 87 8.93 16.96 -30.58
N GLU A 88 9.08 16.69 -31.88
CA GLU A 88 9.07 17.70 -32.94
C GLU A 88 7.71 18.42 -33.01
N VAL A 89 6.60 17.68 -32.93
CA VAL A 89 5.25 18.26 -32.89
C VAL A 89 5.07 19.21 -31.70
N ILE A 90 5.49 18.79 -30.50
CA ILE A 90 5.44 19.64 -29.29
C ILE A 90 6.27 20.90 -29.50
N ARG A 91 7.49 20.76 -30.06
CA ARG A 91 8.40 21.89 -30.28
C ARG A 91 7.85 22.87 -31.31
N SER A 92 7.30 22.39 -32.43
CA SER A 92 6.68 23.24 -33.47
C SER A 92 5.52 24.03 -32.88
N LYS A 93 4.59 23.37 -32.17
CA LYS A 93 3.44 24.04 -31.56
C LYS A 93 3.83 25.06 -30.49
N LYS A 94 4.87 24.79 -29.69
CA LYS A 94 5.40 25.76 -28.72
C LYS A 94 6.05 26.98 -29.39
N GLN A 95 6.62 26.82 -30.59
CA GLN A 95 7.20 27.92 -31.37
C GLN A 95 6.14 28.77 -32.06
N GLU A 96 5.12 28.12 -32.63
CA GLU A 96 3.98 28.79 -33.28
C GLU A 96 3.11 29.55 -32.26
N HIS A 97 2.93 28.96 -31.07
CA HIS A 97 2.07 29.49 -30.01
C HIS A 97 2.75 29.44 -28.62
N PRO A 98 3.62 30.41 -28.29
CA PRO A 98 4.35 30.44 -27.01
C PRO A 98 3.44 30.43 -25.77
N GLU A 99 2.22 30.95 -25.87
CA GLU A 99 1.19 30.94 -24.82
C GLU A 99 0.79 29.52 -24.37
N LEU A 100 0.85 28.54 -25.27
CA LEU A 100 0.53 27.15 -24.96
C LEU A 100 1.59 26.51 -24.06
N ALA A 101 2.82 27.03 -24.08
CA ALA A 101 3.88 26.53 -23.20
C ALA A 101 3.62 26.88 -21.72
N ILE A 102 2.93 28.00 -21.45
CA ILE A 102 2.64 28.44 -20.07
C ILE A 102 1.37 27.79 -19.52
N SER A 103 0.30 27.77 -20.32
CA SER A 103 -0.97 27.13 -19.93
C SER A 103 -0.86 25.60 -19.87
N GLY A 104 0.09 25.01 -20.61
CA GLY A 104 0.14 23.58 -20.86
C GLY A 104 -0.84 23.13 -21.94
N GLY A 105 -1.43 24.05 -22.70
CA GLY A 105 -2.39 23.75 -23.75
C GLY A 105 -3.83 24.10 -23.41
N GLY A 106 -4.76 23.63 -24.23
CA GLY A 106 -6.20 23.78 -24.04
C GLY A 106 -6.94 24.23 -25.30
N SER A 107 -8.27 24.25 -25.20
CA SER A 107 -9.14 24.77 -26.24
C SER A 107 -8.90 26.27 -26.47
N ILE A 108 -9.43 26.82 -27.56
CA ILE A 108 -9.44 28.27 -27.81
C ILE A 108 -10.09 29.01 -26.64
N PHE A 109 -11.10 28.41 -25.98
CA PHE A 109 -11.74 28.99 -24.80
C PHE A 109 -10.83 28.97 -23.57
N ASP A 110 -9.98 27.95 -23.41
CA ASP A 110 -8.98 27.89 -22.34
C ASP A 110 -7.85 28.87 -22.58
N MET A 111 -7.46 29.09 -23.84
CA MET A 111 -6.51 30.13 -24.22
C MET A 111 -7.07 31.54 -24.03
N LEU A 112 -8.33 31.76 -24.39
CA LEU A 112 -9.03 33.02 -24.14
C LEU A 112 -9.12 33.26 -22.63
N THR A 113 -9.62 32.28 -21.87
CA THR A 113 -9.59 32.22 -20.41
C THR A 113 -8.19 32.56 -19.89
N PHE A 114 -7.14 31.92 -20.39
CA PHE A 114 -5.78 32.18 -19.95
C PHE A 114 -5.34 33.63 -20.26
N SER A 115 -5.60 34.12 -21.47
CA SER A 115 -5.28 35.50 -21.87
C SER A 115 -6.09 36.54 -21.07
N GLU A 116 -7.34 36.20 -20.73
CA GLU A 116 -8.35 37.08 -20.15
C GLU A 116 -8.27 37.10 -18.62
N TYR A 117 -7.90 35.99 -17.98
CA TYR A 117 -7.72 35.87 -16.53
C TYR A 117 -6.29 36.14 -16.07
N PHE A 118 -5.29 36.01 -16.94
CA PHE A 118 -3.88 36.30 -16.62
C PHE A 118 -3.34 37.54 -17.35
N GLY A 119 -4.20 38.23 -18.13
CA GLY A 119 -3.94 39.45 -18.91
C GLY A 119 -2.71 39.36 -19.80
N GLY A 120 -2.69 38.33 -20.64
CA GLY A 120 -1.64 38.03 -21.60
C GLY A 120 -0.51 37.13 -21.08
N LEU A 121 0.47 36.92 -21.94
CA LEU A 121 1.61 36.05 -21.74
C LEU A 121 2.46 36.57 -20.57
N ASP A 122 2.55 35.81 -19.47
CA ASP A 122 3.36 36.18 -18.32
C ASP A 122 4.85 36.02 -18.65
N ARG A 123 5.42 37.04 -19.30
CA ARG A 123 6.83 37.06 -19.72
C ARG A 123 7.77 36.79 -18.54
N TYR A 124 7.43 37.27 -17.34
CA TYR A 124 8.23 37.03 -16.14
C TYR A 124 8.30 35.55 -15.77
N ASN A 125 7.18 34.84 -15.80
CA ASN A 125 7.16 33.40 -15.54
C ASN A 125 7.70 32.58 -16.72
N LEU A 126 7.48 33.02 -17.96
CA LEU A 126 8.05 32.39 -19.15
C LEU A 126 9.59 32.47 -19.17
N ASP A 127 10.17 33.65 -18.90
CA ASP A 127 11.63 33.85 -18.85
C ASP A 127 12.31 33.01 -17.75
N ARG A 128 11.54 32.62 -16.72
CA ARG A 128 12.00 31.81 -15.59
C ARG A 128 11.61 30.33 -15.70
N GLY A 129 10.94 29.92 -16.76
CA GLY A 129 10.47 28.55 -16.97
C GLY A 129 9.47 28.06 -15.90
N ARG A 130 8.68 28.97 -15.32
CA ARG A 130 7.73 28.67 -14.24
C ARG A 130 6.35 28.43 -14.80
N PHE A 131 6.05 27.18 -15.12
CA PHE A 131 4.80 26.78 -15.79
C PHE A 131 3.81 26.09 -14.85
N GLU A 132 4.12 25.99 -13.56
CA GLU A 132 3.27 25.29 -12.60
C GLU A 132 1.96 26.05 -12.35
N ALA A 133 0.84 25.33 -12.25
CA ALA A 133 -0.50 25.88 -12.06
C ALA A 133 -0.60 26.80 -10.84
N PHE A 134 0.20 26.53 -9.81
CA PHE A 134 0.29 27.39 -8.63
C PHE A 134 0.71 28.83 -8.97
N PHE A 135 1.70 29.02 -9.85
CA PHE A 135 2.14 30.36 -10.23
C PHE A 135 1.07 31.09 -11.02
N VAL A 136 0.33 30.35 -11.86
CA VAL A 136 -0.82 30.84 -12.62
C VAL A 136 -1.92 31.33 -11.65
N TYR A 137 -2.34 30.50 -10.69
CA TYR A 137 -3.34 30.87 -9.68
C TYR A 137 -2.89 32.05 -8.80
N ASN A 138 -1.62 32.08 -8.41
CA ASN A 138 -1.06 33.15 -7.59
C ASN A 138 -1.05 34.49 -8.35
N ARG A 139 -0.75 34.46 -9.65
CA ARG A 139 -0.77 35.67 -10.49
C ARG A 139 -2.17 36.25 -10.62
N ALA A 140 -3.18 35.44 -10.93
CA ALA A 140 -4.56 35.93 -11.02
C ALA A 140 -5.08 36.44 -9.67
N THR A 141 -4.75 35.75 -8.58
CA THR A 141 -5.18 36.17 -7.25
C THR A 141 -4.56 37.50 -6.83
N THR A 142 -3.30 37.75 -7.18
CA THR A 142 -2.60 39.01 -6.83
C THR A 142 -3.06 40.21 -7.66
N ARG A 143 -3.62 40.00 -8.86
CA ARG A 143 -4.24 41.05 -9.66
C ARG A 143 -5.61 41.49 -9.12
N GLY A 144 -6.32 40.58 -8.43
CA GLY A 144 -7.60 40.87 -7.76
C GLY A 144 -8.84 40.79 -8.66
N ASP A 145 -8.66 40.99 -9.97
CA ASP A 145 -9.68 40.98 -11.01
C ASP A 145 -10.45 39.65 -11.12
N LEU A 146 -9.76 38.51 -11.07
CA LEU A 146 -10.38 37.18 -11.21
C LEU A 146 -11.44 36.92 -10.13
N ARG A 147 -11.14 37.29 -8.89
CA ARG A 147 -12.05 37.06 -7.76
C ARG A 147 -13.32 37.88 -7.91
N GLU A 148 -13.19 39.16 -8.23
CA GLU A 148 -14.33 40.07 -8.42
C GLU A 148 -15.21 39.62 -9.58
N ARG A 149 -14.59 39.29 -10.71
CA ARG A 149 -15.30 38.80 -11.91
C ARG A 149 -16.07 37.51 -11.66
N LEU A 150 -15.47 36.53 -10.98
CA LEU A 150 -16.18 35.27 -10.67
C LEU A 150 -17.33 35.52 -9.69
N GLN A 151 -17.22 36.50 -8.78
CA GLN A 151 -18.32 36.86 -7.88
C GLN A 151 -19.47 37.58 -8.60
N GLU A 152 -19.18 38.38 -9.63
CA GLU A 152 -20.19 39.14 -10.37
C GLU A 152 -20.85 38.31 -11.50
N ASN A 153 -20.10 37.45 -12.17
CA ASN A 153 -20.54 36.80 -13.40
C ASN A 153 -20.87 35.30 -13.27
N SER A 154 -20.43 34.61 -12.21
CA SER A 154 -20.71 33.16 -12.08
C SER A 154 -22.13 32.94 -11.56
N SER A 155 -22.89 32.08 -12.25
CA SER A 155 -24.20 31.59 -11.80
C SER A 155 -24.11 30.28 -10.99
N ASN A 156 -22.89 29.79 -10.71
CA ASN A 156 -22.68 28.50 -10.07
C ASN A 156 -22.58 28.65 -8.53
N ASP A 157 -23.56 28.12 -7.81
CA ASP A 157 -23.63 28.18 -6.35
C ASP A 157 -22.39 27.57 -5.66
N ASN A 158 -21.77 26.55 -6.27
CA ASN A 158 -20.56 25.92 -5.73
C ASN A 158 -19.35 26.86 -5.85
N VAL A 159 -19.23 27.58 -6.96
CA VAL A 159 -18.18 28.59 -7.19
C VAL A 159 -18.34 29.73 -6.19
N LEU A 160 -19.57 30.25 -6.04
CA LEU A 160 -19.88 31.30 -5.07
C LEU A 160 -19.60 30.85 -3.63
N ALA A 161 -19.91 29.58 -3.28
CA ALA A 161 -19.60 29.02 -1.96
C ALA A 161 -18.10 29.00 -1.68
N VAL A 162 -17.26 28.59 -2.63
CA VAL A 162 -15.80 28.60 -2.52
C VAL A 162 -15.29 30.04 -2.35
N LEU A 163 -15.77 30.98 -3.17
CA LEU A 163 -15.34 32.39 -3.13
C LEU A 163 -15.75 33.11 -1.84
N ASN A 164 -16.93 32.78 -1.30
CA ASN A 164 -17.42 33.29 -0.02
C ASN A 164 -16.64 32.70 1.16
N ALA A 165 -16.09 31.50 1.01
CA ALA A 165 -15.17 30.92 2.00
C ALA A 165 -13.80 31.63 2.03
N ILE A 166 -13.46 32.48 1.05
CA ILE A 166 -12.19 33.22 1.07
C ILE A 166 -12.31 34.46 1.98
N PRO A 167 -11.47 34.63 3.01
CA PRO A 167 -11.51 35.81 3.85
C PRO A 167 -11.25 37.10 3.07
N ARG A 168 -11.99 38.17 3.41
CA ARG A 168 -11.88 39.51 2.77
C ARG A 168 -11.00 40.47 3.57
N GLU A 169 -10.98 40.35 4.90
CA GLU A 169 -10.41 41.36 5.82
C GLU A 169 -9.20 40.83 6.62
N GLY A 170 -8.34 40.04 5.97
CA GLY A 170 -7.14 39.48 6.59
C GLY A 170 -7.33 38.06 7.18
N ARG A 171 -6.43 37.65 8.08
CA ARG A 171 -6.40 36.26 8.58
C ARG A 171 -7.60 36.02 9.51
N PRO A 172 -8.45 35.00 9.26
CA PRO A 172 -9.58 34.67 10.13
C PRO A 172 -9.22 34.49 11.61
N GLY A 173 -8.03 33.94 11.87
CA GLY A 173 -7.48 33.73 13.21
C GLY A 173 -6.67 34.89 13.78
N ASN A 174 -6.75 36.12 13.24
CA ASN A 174 -5.93 37.23 13.75
C ASN A 174 -6.21 37.55 15.23
N PHE A 175 -7.42 37.24 15.71
CA PHE A 175 -7.78 37.39 17.13
C PHE A 175 -6.86 36.62 18.08
N TRP A 176 -6.20 35.55 17.64
CA TRP A 176 -5.28 34.78 18.48
C TRP A 176 -4.11 35.60 19.00
N ALA A 177 -3.54 36.47 18.16
CA ALA A 177 -2.40 37.29 18.54
C ALA A 177 -2.81 38.24 19.67
N ARG A 178 -3.95 38.91 19.51
CA ARG A 178 -4.50 39.81 20.52
C ARG A 178 -4.90 39.07 21.80
N LEU A 179 -5.64 37.96 21.67
CA LEU A 179 -6.12 37.15 22.79
C LEU A 179 -4.97 36.61 23.65
N LEU A 180 -3.90 36.10 23.03
CA LEU A 180 -2.74 35.55 23.74
C LEU A 180 -1.77 36.63 24.27
N SER A 181 -1.93 37.88 23.82
CA SER A 181 -1.18 39.04 24.31
C SER A 181 -1.91 39.82 25.42
N GLU A 182 -3.20 39.55 25.62
CA GLU A 182 -3.99 40.27 26.62
C GLU A 182 -3.49 39.94 28.04
N PRO A 183 -3.02 40.94 28.81
CA PRO A 183 -2.43 40.68 30.13
C PRO A 183 -3.36 39.95 31.08
N ARG A 184 -4.67 40.23 31.04
CA ARG A 184 -5.67 39.54 31.88
C ARG A 184 -5.76 38.04 31.56
N ILE A 185 -5.40 37.64 30.35
CA ILE A 185 -5.38 36.24 29.93
C ILE A 185 -4.03 35.61 30.25
N SER A 186 -2.91 36.26 29.98
CA SER A 186 -1.59 35.64 30.14
C SER A 186 -0.97 35.76 31.54
N ALA A 187 -1.45 36.66 32.40
CA ALA A 187 -0.81 36.94 33.70
C ALA A 187 -1.31 36.06 34.86
N PHE A 188 -2.46 35.40 34.73
CA PHE A 188 -3.06 34.60 35.79
C PHE A 188 -3.29 33.15 35.36
N PRO A 189 -2.88 32.15 36.18
CA PRO A 189 -3.08 30.74 35.87
C PRO A 189 -4.57 30.36 35.97
N GLY A 190 -4.94 29.28 35.27
CA GLY A 190 -6.30 28.72 35.30
C GLY A 190 -7.01 28.71 33.95
N VAL A 191 -8.28 28.27 33.96
CA VAL A 191 -9.10 28.07 32.77
C VAL A 191 -9.87 29.34 32.41
N LYS A 192 -9.80 29.71 31.13
CA LYS A 192 -10.40 30.93 30.57
C LYS A 192 -11.22 30.57 29.35
N VAL A 193 -12.37 31.22 29.19
CA VAL A 193 -13.27 31.01 28.05
C VAL A 193 -13.51 32.34 27.36
N ALA A 194 -13.21 32.42 26.06
CA ALA A 194 -13.40 33.63 25.27
C ALA A 194 -14.45 33.41 24.17
N LYS A 195 -15.62 34.06 24.26
CA LYS A 195 -16.65 33.98 23.22
C LYS A 195 -16.26 34.85 22.02
N LEU A 196 -16.31 34.28 20.82
CA LEU A 196 -16.01 34.98 19.57
C LEU A 196 -17.28 35.62 18.99
N GLU A 197 -17.24 36.92 18.75
CA GLU A 197 -18.35 37.67 18.14
C GLU A 197 -17.87 38.48 16.92
N GLY A 198 -18.68 38.45 15.85
CA GLY A 198 -18.35 39.14 14.60
C GLY A 198 -17.30 38.44 13.74
N PHE A 199 -16.94 37.18 14.03
CA PHE A 199 -16.03 36.37 13.21
C PHE A 199 -16.82 35.39 12.32
N PRO A 200 -16.95 35.65 11.00
CA PRO A 200 -17.78 34.83 10.11
C PRO A 200 -17.34 33.36 9.99
N PHE A 201 -16.04 33.10 10.13
CA PHE A 201 -15.46 31.74 10.05
C PHE A 201 -15.52 30.96 11.36
N PHE A 202 -16.00 31.60 12.43
CA PHE A 202 -16.15 31.01 13.76
C PHE A 202 -17.53 31.37 14.34
N PRO A 203 -18.63 31.00 13.66
CA PRO A 203 -19.98 31.33 14.13
C PRO A 203 -20.31 30.57 15.41
N GLU A 204 -20.82 31.28 16.43
CA GLU A 204 -21.15 30.69 17.74
C GLU A 204 -20.02 29.84 18.33
N ARG A 205 -18.77 30.31 18.24
CA ARG A 205 -17.60 29.62 18.79
C ARG A 205 -17.05 30.31 20.03
N SER A 206 -16.48 29.50 20.91
CA SER A 206 -15.74 29.97 22.08
C SER A 206 -14.32 29.41 22.04
N VAL A 207 -13.37 30.13 22.63
CA VAL A 207 -11.99 29.67 22.79
C VAL A 207 -11.83 29.21 24.23
N LEU A 208 -11.42 27.97 24.43
CA LEU A 208 -11.09 27.42 25.74
C LEU A 208 -9.57 27.44 25.90
N LEU A 209 -9.10 28.09 26.96
CA LEU A 209 -7.68 28.26 27.29
C LEU A 209 -7.42 27.77 28.71
N SER A 210 -6.25 27.20 28.92
CA SER A 210 -5.71 26.96 30.25
C SER A 210 -4.27 27.47 30.29
N VAL A 211 -3.96 28.22 31.35
CA VAL A 211 -2.68 28.91 31.51
C VAL A 211 -1.95 28.31 32.70
N GLY A 212 -0.71 27.88 32.48
CA GLY A 212 0.26 27.49 33.51
C GLY A 212 1.41 28.51 33.53
N ILE A 213 1.75 29.01 34.72
CA ILE A 213 2.73 30.08 34.89
C ILE A 213 3.61 29.74 36.08
N LYS A 214 4.92 29.85 35.88
CA LYS A 214 5.89 29.83 36.98
C LYS A 214 6.60 31.17 37.10
N SER A 215 6.61 31.70 38.32
CA SER A 215 7.33 32.93 38.66
C SER A 215 8.84 32.68 38.72
N PRO A 216 9.69 33.72 38.53
CA PRO A 216 11.15 33.58 38.63
C PRO A 216 11.65 32.95 39.94
N ASN A 217 10.89 33.14 41.02
CA ASN A 217 11.21 32.62 42.36
C ASN A 217 10.85 31.13 42.53
N GLU A 218 10.10 30.55 41.60
CA GLU A 218 9.64 29.15 41.61
C GLU A 218 10.50 28.26 40.70
N PHE A 219 11.54 28.82 40.08
CA PHE A 219 12.50 28.06 39.29
C PHE A 219 13.49 27.34 40.22
N ASP A 220 13.65 26.04 40.01
CA ASP A 220 14.79 25.33 40.57
C ASP A 220 16.08 25.83 39.93
N LYS A 221 17.08 26.21 40.74
CA LYS A 221 18.32 26.84 40.27
C LYS A 221 19.14 25.97 39.29
N ASN A 222 18.87 24.67 39.24
CA ASN A 222 19.54 23.70 38.37
C ASN A 222 18.64 23.15 37.25
N ALA A 223 17.38 23.58 37.16
CA ALA A 223 16.44 23.03 36.18
C ALA A 223 16.74 23.56 34.76
N SER A 224 16.67 22.67 33.77
CA SER A 224 16.79 23.07 32.38
C SER A 224 15.54 23.83 31.90
N GLU A 225 15.66 24.64 30.86
CA GLU A 225 14.51 25.34 30.27
C GLU A 225 13.42 24.35 29.80
N ALA A 226 13.81 23.15 29.38
CA ALA A 226 12.88 22.09 28.99
C ALA A 226 12.08 21.55 30.18
N GLU A 227 12.68 21.42 31.36
CA GLU A 227 11.99 20.97 32.59
C GLU A 227 11.00 22.01 33.10
N ILE A 228 11.40 23.30 33.10
CA ILE A 228 10.51 24.41 33.48
C ILE A 228 9.31 24.47 32.51
N ARG A 229 9.57 24.30 31.21
CA ARG A 229 8.56 24.25 30.16
C ARG A 229 7.56 23.11 30.37
N ASP A 230 8.05 21.90 30.58
CA ASP A 230 7.22 20.71 30.70
C ASP A 230 6.37 20.78 31.98
N SER A 231 6.93 21.33 33.06
CA SER A 231 6.19 21.61 34.30
C SER A 231 5.07 22.63 34.12
N CYS A 232 5.29 23.74 33.39
CA CYS A 232 4.22 24.71 33.10
C CYS A 232 3.12 24.11 32.20
N LEU A 233 3.49 23.22 31.27
CA LEU A 233 2.53 22.51 30.42
C LEU A 233 1.70 21.50 31.22
N GLU A 234 2.32 20.78 32.14
CA GLU A 234 1.65 19.85 33.04
C GLU A 234 0.62 20.58 33.93
N GLU A 235 1.00 21.72 34.49
CA GLU A 235 0.11 22.58 35.27
C GLU A 235 -1.09 23.06 34.42
N ALA A 236 -0.83 23.57 33.22
CA ALA A 236 -1.88 24.03 32.31
C ALA A 236 -2.86 22.89 31.93
N ARG A 237 -2.35 21.67 31.68
CA ARG A 237 -3.18 20.50 31.37
C ARG A 237 -3.97 20.01 32.59
N SER A 238 -3.35 19.98 33.76
CA SER A 238 -3.99 19.58 35.02
C SER A 238 -5.14 20.53 35.40
N ASN A 239 -4.93 21.84 35.25
CA ASN A 239 -5.96 22.86 35.45
C ASN A 239 -7.16 22.66 34.53
N LEU A 240 -6.93 22.23 33.29
CA LEU A 240 -7.98 21.93 32.33
C LEU A 240 -8.70 20.63 32.67
N ALA A 241 -7.98 19.56 33.01
CA ALA A 241 -8.56 18.25 33.34
C ALA A 241 -9.44 18.27 34.60
N ARG A 242 -9.06 19.06 35.61
CA ARG A 242 -9.79 19.18 36.89
C ARG A 242 -10.89 20.25 36.88
N PHE A 243 -11.15 20.85 35.72
CA PHE A 243 -12.08 21.96 35.61
C PHE A 243 -13.53 21.52 35.87
N SER A 244 -14.22 22.19 36.81
CA SER A 244 -15.60 21.84 37.19
C SER A 244 -16.60 23.01 37.18
N SER A 245 -16.19 24.27 37.40
CA SER A 245 -17.16 25.40 37.46
C SER A 245 -16.61 26.83 37.43
N LYS A 246 -15.35 27.10 37.80
CA LYS A 246 -14.80 28.48 37.86
C LYS A 246 -13.91 28.80 36.65
N ALA A 247 -14.52 29.30 35.58
CA ALA A 247 -13.79 29.88 34.44
C ALA A 247 -13.85 31.41 34.46
N GLU A 248 -12.78 32.05 34.01
CA GLU A 248 -12.81 33.48 33.67
C GLU A 248 -13.37 33.66 32.25
N TRP A 249 -14.35 34.54 32.11
CA TRP A 249 -15.05 34.74 30.85
C TRP A 249 -14.59 36.02 30.15
N PHE A 250 -14.35 35.89 28.86
CA PHE A 250 -13.94 36.97 27.98
C PHE A 250 -14.84 37.00 26.75
N LYS A 251 -14.94 38.19 26.15
CA LYS A 251 -15.63 38.42 24.90
C LYS A 251 -14.64 39.03 23.92
N VAL A 252 -14.54 38.43 22.74
CA VAL A 252 -13.64 38.85 21.67
C VAL A 252 -14.52 39.35 20.53
N THR A 253 -14.55 40.66 20.34
CA THR A 253 -15.32 41.29 19.26
C THR A 253 -14.39 41.70 18.13
N LYS A 254 -14.78 41.38 16.89
CA LYS A 254 -14.06 41.83 15.70
C LYS A 254 -14.20 43.36 15.52
N SER A 255 -13.08 44.04 15.26
CA SER A 255 -13.01 45.48 14.95
C SER A 255 -12.13 45.68 13.72
N GLY A 256 -12.74 45.65 12.53
CA GLY A 256 -12.00 45.68 11.26
C GLY A 256 -11.09 44.46 11.09
N SER A 257 -9.80 44.70 10.86
CA SER A 257 -8.79 43.62 10.77
C SER A 257 -8.27 43.12 12.13
N ASP A 258 -8.61 43.78 13.24
CA ASP A 258 -8.14 43.43 14.59
C ASP A 258 -9.29 42.94 15.49
N ALA A 259 -8.95 42.53 16.72
CA ALA A 259 -9.90 42.08 17.72
C ALA A 259 -9.81 42.93 18.99
N VAL A 260 -10.94 43.16 19.64
CA VAL A 260 -11.00 43.77 20.98
C VAL A 260 -11.39 42.69 21.98
N VAL A 261 -10.60 42.56 23.04
CA VAL A 261 -10.85 41.61 24.13
C VAL A 261 -11.40 42.38 25.32
N ALA A 262 -12.59 42.02 25.76
CA ALA A 262 -13.23 42.56 26.96
C ALA A 262 -13.52 41.43 27.94
N GLN A 263 -13.49 41.73 29.23
CA GLN A 263 -13.96 40.80 30.26
C GLN A 263 -15.49 40.69 30.16
N TRP A 264 -16.01 39.48 30.29
CA TRP A 264 -17.44 39.22 30.20
C TRP A 264 -17.97 38.77 31.54
N ASP A 265 -18.49 39.71 32.31
CA ASP A 265 -18.99 39.44 33.66
C ASP A 265 -20.42 38.87 33.60
N GLY A 266 -20.62 37.69 34.21
CA GLY A 266 -21.90 36.98 34.23
C GLY A 266 -21.76 35.50 34.56
N ASN A 267 -22.86 34.86 34.98
CA ASN A 267 -22.88 33.41 35.22
C ASN A 267 -23.13 32.69 33.88
N HIS A 268 -22.05 32.32 33.20
CA HIS A 268 -22.09 31.64 31.92
C HIS A 268 -21.79 30.15 32.12
N SER A 269 -22.58 29.30 31.47
CA SER A 269 -22.38 27.85 31.48
C SER A 269 -21.66 27.39 30.22
N LEU A 270 -20.70 26.50 30.38
CA LEU A 270 -20.15 25.71 29.28
C LEU A 270 -21.09 24.52 28.97
N PRO A 271 -21.10 24.02 27.72
CA PRO A 271 -21.73 22.73 27.42
C PRO A 271 -21.06 21.62 28.25
N VAL A 272 -21.78 20.53 28.52
CA VAL A 272 -21.22 19.35 29.18
C VAL A 272 -20.10 18.79 28.31
N MET A 273 -18.88 18.75 28.83
CA MET A 273 -17.67 18.40 28.09
C MET A 273 -16.79 17.46 28.91
N ASP A 274 -16.06 16.60 28.20
CA ASP A 274 -15.02 15.73 28.76
C ASP A 274 -13.70 16.50 28.84
N PHE A 275 -13.53 17.25 29.93
CA PHE A 275 -12.36 18.11 30.14
C PHE A 275 -11.04 17.32 30.26
N GLU A 276 -11.09 16.06 30.69
CA GLU A 276 -9.93 15.18 30.77
C GLU A 276 -9.42 14.85 29.37
N ASN A 277 -10.30 14.41 28.47
CA ASN A 277 -9.97 14.15 27.08
C ASN A 277 -9.57 15.42 26.31
N ILE A 278 -10.23 16.55 26.60
CA ILE A 278 -9.86 17.85 26.03
C ILE A 278 -8.45 18.27 26.48
N SER A 279 -8.07 18.04 27.74
CA SER A 279 -6.73 18.37 28.24
C SER A 279 -5.63 17.63 27.49
N LEU A 280 -5.84 16.35 27.18
CA LEU A 280 -4.92 15.51 26.42
C LEU A 280 -4.83 15.93 24.95
N ARG A 281 -5.96 16.32 24.37
CA ARG A 281 -6.09 16.66 22.94
C ARG A 281 -5.84 18.13 22.61
N SER A 282 -5.78 19.00 23.63
CA SER A 282 -5.57 20.44 23.45
C SER A 282 -4.16 20.74 22.92
N GLY A 283 -4.10 21.62 21.93
CA GLY A 283 -2.85 22.05 21.32
C GLY A 283 -2.10 23.08 22.19
N MET A 284 -0.78 23.12 22.05
CA MET A 284 0.04 24.18 22.62
C MET A 284 -0.11 25.46 21.79
N LEU A 285 -0.53 26.57 22.41
CA LEU A 285 -0.86 27.81 21.72
C LEU A 285 0.24 28.86 21.85
N LYS A 286 0.83 29.01 23.04
CA LYS A 286 1.91 29.94 23.34
C LYS A 286 2.81 29.35 24.41
N ILE A 287 4.12 29.48 24.24
CA ILE A 287 5.11 29.07 25.22
C ILE A 287 6.29 30.03 25.19
N GLY A 288 6.86 30.34 26.37
CA GLY A 288 8.06 31.14 26.47
C GLY A 288 8.11 31.97 27.74
N ARG A 289 9.17 32.78 27.85
CA ARG A 289 9.37 33.68 28.99
C ARG A 289 8.40 34.87 28.93
N SER A 290 7.80 35.19 30.07
CA SER A 290 7.06 36.44 30.26
C SER A 290 8.01 37.63 30.32
N GLN A 291 7.49 38.84 30.13
CA GLN A 291 8.26 40.08 30.26
C GLN A 291 8.82 40.26 31.68
N ASP A 292 8.15 39.70 32.68
CA ASP A 292 8.54 39.74 34.10
C ASP A 292 9.58 38.66 34.48
N GLY A 293 10.14 37.95 33.49
CA GLY A 293 11.15 36.90 33.69
C GLY A 293 10.60 35.52 34.07
N GLY A 294 9.29 35.38 34.29
CA GLY A 294 8.62 34.09 34.53
C GLY A 294 8.52 33.22 33.27
N TYR A 295 8.04 31.98 33.39
CA TYR A 295 7.80 31.07 32.26
C TYR A 295 6.31 30.76 32.14
N LEU A 296 5.79 30.78 30.91
CA LEU A 296 4.36 30.69 30.60
C LEU A 296 4.13 29.57 29.57
N ALA A 297 3.11 28.75 29.82
CA ALA A 297 2.55 27.83 28.84
C ALA A 297 1.02 28.00 28.76
N ILE A 298 0.51 28.17 27.53
CA ILE A 298 -0.93 28.23 27.26
C ILE A 298 -1.31 27.04 26.38
N VAL A 299 -2.25 26.22 26.86
CA VAL A 299 -2.87 25.13 26.12
C VAL A 299 -4.35 25.43 25.88
N GLY A 300 -4.90 24.97 24.78
CA GLY A 300 -6.31 25.22 24.49
C GLY A 300 -6.71 25.00 23.04
N GLY A 301 -7.92 25.43 22.72
CA GLY A 301 -8.49 25.28 21.38
C GLY A 301 -9.81 26.03 21.23
N ILE A 302 -10.33 26.02 20.00
CA ILE A 302 -11.66 26.55 19.71
C ILE A 302 -12.66 25.43 19.98
N ILE A 303 -13.77 25.75 20.64
CA ILE A 303 -14.87 24.82 20.90
C ILE A 303 -16.12 25.27 20.15
N ASN A 304 -16.84 24.29 19.62
CA ASN A 304 -18.15 24.50 19.02
C ASN A 304 -19.27 24.54 20.08
N LYS A 305 -20.50 24.85 19.64
CA LYS A 305 -21.70 24.84 20.49
C LYS A 305 -21.97 23.48 21.16
N MET A 306 -21.48 22.39 20.55
CA MET A 306 -21.62 21.02 21.05
C MET A 306 -20.49 20.62 22.00
N GLY A 307 -19.50 21.48 22.25
CA GLY A 307 -18.36 21.20 23.14
C GLY A 307 -17.21 20.41 22.49
N GLU A 308 -17.23 20.23 21.17
CA GLU A 308 -16.14 19.58 20.44
C GLU A 308 -15.00 20.57 20.16
N VAL A 309 -13.77 20.14 20.40
CA VAL A 309 -12.56 20.94 20.20
C VAL A 309 -12.09 20.86 18.74
N GLU A 310 -11.88 22.02 18.12
CA GLU A 310 -11.18 22.15 16.84
C GLU A 310 -9.69 21.81 17.05
N ARG A 311 -9.25 20.66 16.50
CA ARG A 311 -7.86 20.14 16.65
C ARG A 311 -6.79 21.13 16.13
N HIS A 312 -7.17 22.00 15.21
CA HIS A 312 -6.31 23.05 14.67
C HIS A 312 -7.01 24.40 14.83
N GLY A 313 -6.80 25.06 15.98
CA GLY A 313 -7.34 26.40 16.26
C GLY A 313 -6.92 27.48 15.27
N ARG A 314 -6.01 27.17 14.33
CA ARG A 314 -5.63 28.02 13.21
C ARG A 314 -6.28 27.52 11.93
N TRP A 315 -7.55 27.83 11.72
CA TRP A 315 -8.07 27.94 10.35
C TRP A 315 -7.43 29.16 9.69
N LEU A 316 -6.16 29.00 9.33
CA LEU A 316 -5.44 29.88 8.44
C LEU A 316 -5.64 29.27 7.06
N PRO A 317 -6.40 29.88 6.14
CA PRO A 317 -5.85 29.98 4.81
C PRO A 317 -4.52 30.71 5.01
N HIS A 318 -3.45 29.94 5.13
CA HIS A 318 -2.11 30.48 4.99
C HIS A 318 -2.16 31.34 3.72
N PRO A 319 -1.61 32.57 3.65
CA PRO A 319 -1.74 33.41 2.46
C PRO A 319 -1.39 32.68 1.14
N ILE A 320 -0.60 31.61 1.24
CA ILE A 320 -0.24 30.68 0.16
C ILE A 320 -1.41 29.85 -0.39
N LEU A 321 -2.48 29.62 0.37
CA LEU A 321 -3.68 28.86 -0.04
C LEU A 321 -4.76 29.74 -0.65
N VAL A 322 -4.76 31.06 -0.42
CA VAL A 322 -5.73 31.96 -1.07
C VAL A 322 -5.67 31.84 -2.59
N PRO A 323 -4.47 31.81 -3.22
CA PRO A 323 -4.34 31.45 -4.62
C PRO A 323 -5.05 30.17 -5.02
N MET A 324 -4.90 29.11 -4.21
CA MET A 324 -5.55 27.83 -4.50
C MET A 324 -7.06 27.90 -4.38
N MET A 325 -7.62 28.66 -3.44
CA MET A 325 -9.07 28.80 -3.31
C MET A 325 -9.67 29.52 -4.52
N VAL A 326 -9.05 30.61 -4.97
CA VAL A 326 -9.48 31.33 -6.19
C VAL A 326 -9.27 30.46 -7.43
N GLY A 327 -8.12 29.77 -7.52
CA GLY A 327 -7.81 28.84 -8.59
C GLY A 327 -8.82 27.70 -8.67
N THR A 328 -9.17 27.07 -7.54
CA THR A 328 -10.22 26.05 -7.45
C THR A 328 -11.56 26.62 -7.92
N ALA A 329 -11.97 27.82 -7.50
CA ALA A 329 -13.22 28.43 -7.96
C ALA A 329 -13.25 28.56 -9.50
N MET A 330 -12.15 29.01 -10.10
CA MET A 330 -11.99 29.06 -11.56
C MET A 330 -12.03 27.65 -12.19
N SER A 331 -11.35 26.67 -11.60
CA SER A 331 -11.37 25.27 -12.06
C SER A 331 -12.77 24.65 -12.00
N LEU A 332 -13.58 25.00 -11.00
CA LEU A 332 -14.98 24.56 -10.91
C LEU A 332 -15.84 25.22 -11.99
N GLU A 333 -15.65 26.52 -12.25
CA GLU A 333 -16.34 27.25 -13.32
C GLU A 333 -16.01 26.70 -14.72
N LYS A 334 -14.78 26.19 -14.90
CA LYS A 334 -14.29 25.60 -16.16
C LYS A 334 -14.37 24.08 -16.23
N GLU A 335 -15.02 23.44 -15.25
CA GLU A 335 -15.24 21.99 -15.23
C GLU A 335 -13.93 21.15 -15.27
N TYR A 336 -12.85 21.65 -14.68
CA TYR A 336 -11.57 20.95 -14.57
C TYR A 336 -11.54 19.88 -13.46
N TYR A 337 -12.63 19.76 -12.70
CA TYR A 337 -12.87 18.68 -11.75
C TYR A 337 -14.05 17.85 -12.24
N SER A 338 -14.09 16.56 -11.88
CA SER A 338 -15.28 15.74 -12.11
C SER A 338 -16.53 16.35 -11.45
N ALA A 339 -17.70 15.96 -11.95
CA ALA A 339 -18.99 16.47 -11.43
C ALA A 339 -19.15 16.14 -9.93
N ASP A 340 -18.78 14.93 -9.51
CA ASP A 340 -18.90 14.49 -8.12
C ASP A 340 -17.92 15.23 -7.20
N ALA A 341 -16.67 15.41 -7.63
CA ALA A 341 -15.70 16.22 -6.89
C ALA A 341 -16.16 17.68 -6.77
N THR A 342 -16.69 18.26 -7.86
CA THR A 342 -17.23 19.62 -7.89
C THR A 342 -18.36 19.80 -6.89
N PHE A 343 -19.33 18.88 -6.89
CA PHE A 343 -20.44 18.88 -5.94
C PHE A 343 -19.95 18.76 -4.49
N GLU A 344 -19.00 17.86 -4.22
CA GLU A 344 -18.48 17.67 -2.87
C GLU A 344 -17.69 18.89 -2.37
N ILE A 345 -16.85 19.51 -3.22
CA ILE A 345 -16.11 20.74 -2.90
C ILE A 345 -17.07 21.88 -2.56
N GLY A 346 -18.12 22.07 -3.37
CA GLY A 346 -19.15 23.08 -3.12
C GLY A 346 -19.90 22.85 -1.80
N ARG A 347 -20.39 21.62 -1.60
CA ARG A 347 -21.08 21.21 -0.36
C ARG A 347 -20.21 21.39 0.88
N LEU A 348 -18.93 20.98 0.82
CA LEU A 348 -17.98 21.15 1.92
C LEU A 348 -17.70 22.63 2.20
N SER A 349 -17.63 23.47 1.17
CA SER A 349 -17.44 24.92 1.32
C SER A 349 -18.65 25.59 1.98
N GLN A 350 -19.88 25.22 1.59
CA GLN A 350 -21.10 25.71 2.24
C GLN A 350 -21.18 25.27 3.71
N LYS A 351 -20.90 23.99 3.99
CA LYS A 351 -20.87 23.46 5.36
C LYS A 351 -19.78 24.11 6.22
N ALA A 352 -18.62 24.40 5.63
CA ALA A 352 -17.55 25.13 6.32
C ALA A 352 -18.00 26.56 6.70
N LEU A 353 -18.76 27.23 5.84
CA LEU A 353 -19.36 28.55 6.14
C LEU A 353 -20.42 28.46 7.25
N SER A 354 -21.20 27.37 7.33
CA SER A 354 -22.12 27.14 8.45
C SER A 354 -21.42 26.74 9.76
N GLY A 355 -20.09 26.58 9.75
CA GLY A 355 -19.28 26.24 10.92
C GLY A 355 -19.12 24.74 11.18
N ASP A 356 -19.46 23.85 10.24
CA ASP A 356 -19.27 22.40 10.39
C ASP A 356 -17.77 22.04 10.44
N LEU A 357 -17.32 21.47 11.56
CA LEU A 357 -15.90 21.24 11.83
C LEU A 357 -15.29 20.14 10.93
N PRO A 358 -15.88 18.94 10.82
CA PRO A 358 -15.46 17.94 9.84
C PRO A 358 -15.34 18.48 8.41
N ALA A 359 -16.32 19.25 7.94
CA ALA A 359 -16.29 19.82 6.59
C ALA A 359 -15.15 20.84 6.43
N LYS A 360 -14.95 21.70 7.43
CA LYS A 360 -13.89 22.71 7.49
C LYS A 360 -12.49 22.09 7.42
N GLU A 361 -12.26 20.98 8.12
CA GLU A 361 -10.97 20.26 8.06
C GLU A 361 -10.78 19.52 6.74
N ARG A 362 -11.83 18.90 6.21
CA ARG A 362 -11.76 18.19 4.94
C ARG A 362 -11.49 19.14 3.76
N ILE A 363 -12.19 20.27 3.68
CA ILE A 363 -11.96 21.26 2.61
C ILE A 363 -10.58 21.94 2.74
N ARG A 364 -10.10 22.18 3.97
CA ARG A 364 -8.73 22.67 4.20
C ARG A 364 -7.70 21.67 3.70
N SER A 365 -7.90 20.39 3.99
CA SER A 365 -7.03 19.32 3.53
C SER A 365 -7.03 19.23 2.01
N PHE A 366 -8.19 19.42 1.37
CA PHE A 366 -8.31 19.48 -0.08
C PHE A 366 -7.47 20.61 -0.68
N TYR A 367 -7.54 21.84 -0.14
CA TYR A 367 -6.71 22.94 -0.67
C TYR A 367 -5.21 22.66 -0.56
N TRP A 368 -4.78 21.93 0.48
CA TRP A 368 -3.39 21.47 0.59
C TRP A 368 -3.03 20.40 -0.45
N ALA A 369 -3.92 19.45 -0.71
CA ALA A 369 -3.75 18.45 -1.76
C ALA A 369 -3.68 19.12 -3.15
N ALA A 370 -4.63 20.00 -3.46
CA ALA A 370 -4.66 20.78 -4.69
C ALA A 370 -3.39 21.65 -4.85
N HIS A 371 -2.93 22.29 -3.76
CA HIS A 371 -1.66 23.03 -3.76
C HIS A 371 -0.45 22.14 -4.11
N GLN A 372 -0.40 20.91 -3.59
CA GLN A 372 0.69 19.97 -3.88
C GLN A 372 0.71 19.59 -5.36
N LEU A 373 -0.46 19.31 -5.95
CA LEU A 373 -0.59 19.02 -7.38
C LEU A 373 -0.19 20.24 -8.23
N ALA A 374 -0.74 21.41 -7.90
CA ALA A 374 -0.53 22.66 -8.64
C ALA A 374 0.94 23.13 -8.65
N ARG A 375 1.77 22.67 -7.70
CA ARG A 375 3.21 22.97 -7.65
C ARG A 375 4.07 22.01 -8.45
N LYS A 376 3.49 20.95 -9.01
CA LYS A 376 4.21 19.87 -9.71
C LYS A 376 3.79 19.75 -11.17
N MET A 377 2.71 20.41 -11.56
CA MET A 377 2.08 20.28 -12.86
C MET A 377 1.67 21.67 -13.37
N ASN A 378 1.63 21.85 -14.68
CA ASN A 378 1.01 23.02 -15.28
C ASN A 378 -0.52 22.96 -15.21
N LEU A 379 -1.18 24.05 -15.61
CA LEU A 379 -2.63 24.20 -15.47
C LEU A 379 -3.39 23.06 -16.18
N MET A 380 -3.06 22.80 -17.45
CA MET A 380 -3.75 21.77 -18.23
C MET A 380 -3.42 20.34 -17.78
N GLN A 381 -2.17 20.08 -17.35
CA GLN A 381 -1.80 18.80 -16.74
C GLN A 381 -2.63 18.54 -15.48
N MET A 382 -2.74 19.54 -14.59
CA MET A 382 -3.54 19.43 -13.39
C MET A 382 -5.02 19.22 -13.73
N ALA A 383 -5.57 19.99 -14.68
CA ALA A 383 -6.97 19.90 -15.08
C ALA A 383 -7.34 18.51 -15.63
N GLU A 384 -6.59 17.99 -16.60
CA GLU A 384 -6.85 16.67 -17.20
C GLU A 384 -6.79 15.57 -16.13
N LEU A 385 -5.85 15.69 -15.19
CA LEU A 385 -5.66 14.71 -14.13
C LEU A 385 -6.78 14.77 -13.08
N THR A 386 -7.19 15.96 -12.65
CA THR A 386 -8.28 16.12 -11.67
C THR A 386 -9.65 15.83 -12.26
N GLN A 387 -9.82 16.00 -13.58
CA GLN A 387 -11.03 15.57 -14.29
C GLN A 387 -11.12 14.04 -14.41
N SER A 388 -9.97 13.36 -14.48
CA SER A 388 -9.87 11.90 -14.49
C SER A 388 -10.11 11.26 -13.11
N CYS A 389 -10.12 12.05 -12.03
CA CYS A 389 -10.48 11.56 -10.71
C CYS A 389 -12.02 11.42 -10.60
N PRO A 390 -12.56 10.25 -10.22
CA PRO A 390 -14.01 10.06 -10.14
C PRO A 390 -14.61 10.94 -9.04
N ASP A 391 -13.96 11.04 -7.89
CA ASP A 391 -14.45 11.79 -6.73
C ASP A 391 -13.33 12.60 -6.04
N LEU A 392 -13.68 13.25 -4.92
CA LEU A 392 -12.73 14.02 -4.12
C LEU A 392 -11.68 13.12 -3.45
N GLN A 393 -12.01 11.85 -3.17
CA GLN A 393 -11.09 10.91 -2.55
C GLN A 393 -9.94 10.58 -3.52
N GLY A 394 -10.25 10.39 -4.81
CA GLY A 394 -9.27 10.26 -5.88
C GLY A 394 -8.24 11.39 -5.91
N VAL A 395 -8.67 12.63 -5.66
CA VAL A 395 -7.74 13.78 -5.58
C VAL A 395 -6.84 13.68 -4.34
N PHE A 396 -7.37 13.22 -3.21
CA PHE A 396 -6.59 13.00 -1.98
C PHE A 396 -5.57 11.88 -2.13
N ASP A 397 -5.98 10.75 -2.68
CA ASP A 397 -5.15 9.55 -2.86
C ASP A 397 -4.02 9.83 -3.86
N LEU A 398 -4.33 10.53 -4.96
CA LEU A 398 -3.34 11.02 -5.91
C LEU A 398 -2.31 11.98 -5.26
N ALA A 399 -2.79 12.97 -4.50
CA ALA A 399 -1.89 13.89 -3.80
C ALA A 399 -1.04 13.16 -2.74
N ALA A 400 -1.62 12.19 -2.05
CA ALA A 400 -0.90 11.35 -1.08
C ALA A 400 0.19 10.52 -1.75
N LEU A 401 -0.10 9.92 -2.92
CA LEU A 401 0.85 9.16 -3.72
C LEU A 401 2.02 10.02 -4.21
N ILE A 402 1.72 11.20 -4.79
CA ILE A 402 2.75 12.14 -5.24
C ILE A 402 3.59 12.64 -4.06
N ARG A 403 2.97 12.88 -2.91
CA ARG A 403 3.69 13.27 -1.68
C ARG A 403 4.60 12.16 -1.18
N MET A 404 4.14 10.91 -1.19
CA MET A 404 4.93 9.74 -0.82
C MET A 404 6.19 9.64 -1.69
N ARG A 405 6.04 9.78 -3.02
CA ARG A 405 7.16 9.72 -3.96
C ARG A 405 8.05 10.96 -3.98
N ASN A 406 7.53 12.13 -3.57
CA ASN A 406 8.31 13.36 -3.43
C ASN A 406 9.16 13.41 -2.14
N ARG A 407 9.01 12.43 -1.24
CA ARG A 407 9.71 12.40 0.06
C ARG A 407 11.24 12.35 -0.08
N PRO A 408 11.85 11.46 -0.89
CA PRO A 408 13.32 11.42 -1.05
C PRO A 408 13.90 12.74 -1.59
N LEU A 409 13.20 13.38 -2.54
CA LEU A 409 13.56 14.71 -3.03
C LEU A 409 13.47 15.77 -1.93
N SER A 410 12.45 15.70 -1.07
CA SER A 410 12.30 16.65 0.04
C SER A 410 13.37 16.45 1.11
N GLU A 411 13.74 15.21 1.40
CA GLU A 411 14.82 14.86 2.33
C GLU A 411 16.19 15.34 1.82
N SER A 412 16.51 15.15 0.54
CA SER A 412 17.75 15.66 -0.05
C SER A 412 17.83 17.19 0.00
N ILE A 413 16.73 17.91 -0.29
CA ILE A 413 16.66 19.37 -0.10
C ILE A 413 16.86 19.77 1.37
N GLY A 414 16.31 18.99 2.31
CA GLY A 414 16.52 19.19 3.75
C GLY A 414 17.98 19.05 4.16
N ARG A 415 18.66 18.00 3.68
CA ARG A 415 20.09 17.75 3.90
C ARG A 415 20.96 18.90 3.35
N ILE A 416 20.66 19.38 2.15
CA ILE A 416 21.35 20.54 1.55
C ILE A 416 21.20 21.78 2.43
N LYS A 417 19.97 22.12 2.87
CA LYS A 417 19.75 23.29 3.74
C LYS A 417 20.45 23.17 5.08
N SER A 418 20.55 21.97 5.66
CA SER A 418 21.33 21.73 6.87
C SER A 418 22.81 21.98 6.62
N ALA A 419 23.35 21.41 5.55
CA ALA A 419 24.76 21.57 5.16
C ALA A 419 25.12 23.04 4.84
N GLU A 420 24.23 23.78 4.16
CA GLU A 420 24.41 25.23 3.89
C GLU A 420 24.46 26.05 5.19
N ARG A 421 23.61 25.71 6.17
CA ARG A 421 23.64 26.36 7.48
C ARG A 421 24.94 26.05 8.22
N GLU A 422 25.33 24.77 8.30
CA GLU A 422 26.59 24.34 8.92
C GLU A 422 27.81 25.04 8.30
N LEU A 423 27.83 25.19 6.97
CA LEU A 423 28.88 25.88 6.24
C LEU A 423 29.07 27.35 6.67
N GLY A 424 27.97 28.02 7.04
CA GLY A 424 28.00 29.39 7.57
C GLY A 424 28.72 29.52 8.92
N PHE A 425 28.82 28.44 9.70
CA PHE A 425 29.40 28.44 11.04
C PHE A 425 30.83 27.86 11.10
N LEU A 426 31.35 27.29 10.00
CA LEU A 426 32.65 26.59 9.99
C LEU A 426 33.87 27.52 9.82
N PRO A 427 35.04 27.20 10.45
CA PRO A 427 36.31 27.87 10.22
C PRO A 427 36.85 27.69 8.79
N LEU A 428 37.66 28.64 8.29
CA LEU A 428 38.13 28.69 6.90
C LEU A 428 38.83 27.39 6.41
N GLY A 429 39.57 26.69 7.27
CA GLY A 429 40.27 25.45 6.91
C GLY A 429 39.35 24.23 6.70
N GLU A 430 38.15 24.23 7.29
CA GLU A 430 37.18 23.13 7.18
C GLU A 430 36.10 23.40 6.11
N ARG A 431 36.08 24.62 5.55
CA ARG A 431 35.09 24.98 4.52
C ARG A 431 35.30 24.21 3.22
N GLU A 432 36.53 23.85 2.85
CA GLU A 432 36.79 23.16 1.59
C GLU A 432 36.13 21.77 1.54
N SER A 433 36.22 21.00 2.64
CA SER A 433 35.58 19.69 2.75
C SER A 433 34.06 19.81 2.82
N ALA A 434 33.54 20.83 3.52
CA ALA A 434 32.11 21.11 3.59
C ALA A 434 31.53 21.53 2.23
N VAL A 435 32.27 22.32 1.43
CA VAL A 435 31.89 22.65 0.04
C VAL A 435 31.85 21.40 -0.84
N LYS A 436 32.83 20.49 -0.71
CA LYS A 436 32.82 19.20 -1.45
C LYS A 436 31.61 18.35 -1.08
N LYS A 437 31.28 18.26 0.21
CA LYS A 437 30.08 17.57 0.72
C LYS A 437 28.80 18.20 0.17
N LEU A 438 28.71 19.54 0.16
CA LEU A 438 27.56 20.26 -0.40
C LEU A 438 27.38 19.98 -1.90
N LYS A 439 28.48 19.96 -2.67
CA LYS A 439 28.45 19.62 -4.10
C LYS A 439 27.93 18.20 -4.34
N PHE A 440 28.40 17.23 -3.55
CA PHE A 440 27.89 15.85 -3.59
C PHE A 440 26.38 15.78 -3.31
N LEU A 441 25.90 16.47 -2.27
CA LEU A 441 24.46 16.51 -1.95
C LEU A 441 23.63 17.16 -3.06
N ILE A 442 24.17 18.17 -3.76
CA ILE A 442 23.52 18.79 -4.92
C ILE A 442 23.39 17.80 -6.08
N ASP A 443 24.40 16.97 -6.32
CA ASP A 443 24.34 15.94 -7.36
C ASP A 443 23.38 14.80 -6.98
N GLU A 444 23.35 14.37 -5.71
CA GLU A 444 22.34 13.42 -5.18
C GLU A 444 20.91 13.96 -5.36
N LYS A 445 20.68 15.25 -5.06
CA LYS A 445 19.38 15.89 -5.30
C LYS A 445 18.97 15.83 -6.78
N LYS A 446 19.89 16.01 -7.73
CA LYS A 446 19.56 15.93 -9.17
C LYS A 446 19.08 14.52 -9.55
N VAL A 447 19.72 13.48 -9.01
CA VAL A 447 19.29 12.09 -9.22
C VAL A 447 17.89 11.88 -8.65
N ALA A 448 17.67 12.26 -7.38
CA ALA A 448 16.37 12.15 -6.73
C ALA A 448 15.27 12.96 -7.45
N GLN A 449 15.63 14.10 -8.04
CA GLN A 449 14.70 14.90 -8.85
C GLN A 449 14.32 14.18 -10.15
N ASN A 450 15.29 13.65 -10.89
CA ASN A 450 15.03 12.91 -12.13
C ASN A 450 14.20 11.65 -11.88
N ASP A 451 14.47 10.94 -10.77
CA ASP A 451 13.70 9.75 -10.39
C ASP A 451 12.26 10.13 -10.03
N PHE A 452 12.07 11.19 -9.23
CA PHE A 452 10.73 11.71 -8.94
C PHE A 452 9.97 12.15 -10.21
N GLU A 453 10.64 12.82 -11.16
CA GLU A 453 9.99 13.24 -12.41
C GLU A 453 9.53 12.03 -13.25
N ARG A 454 10.34 10.97 -13.33
CA ARG A 454 9.96 9.72 -14.01
C ARG A 454 8.79 9.01 -13.32
N GLU A 455 8.81 8.96 -12.00
CA GLU A 455 7.73 8.37 -11.21
C GLU A 455 6.43 9.18 -11.33
N LEU A 456 6.53 10.51 -11.34
CA LEU A 456 5.40 11.40 -11.55
C LEU A 456 4.75 11.18 -12.91
N GLN A 457 5.55 10.99 -13.97
CA GLN A 457 5.06 10.67 -15.32
C GLN A 457 4.30 9.33 -15.34
N VAL A 458 4.80 8.32 -14.61
CA VAL A 458 4.13 7.02 -14.50
C VAL A 458 2.80 7.15 -13.75
N ILE A 459 2.78 7.87 -12.62
CA ILE A 459 1.55 8.12 -11.85
C ILE A 459 0.53 8.89 -12.70
N TYR A 460 0.99 9.91 -13.42
CA TYR A 460 0.17 10.74 -14.29
C TYR A 460 -0.47 9.90 -15.40
N ALA A 461 0.34 9.18 -16.17
CA ALA A 461 -0.13 8.33 -17.27
C ALA A 461 -1.04 7.21 -16.78
N GLY A 462 -0.68 6.57 -15.65
CA GLY A 462 -1.46 5.52 -15.04
C GLY A 462 -2.85 6.00 -14.66
N THR A 463 -2.95 7.19 -14.05
CA THR A 463 -4.23 7.80 -13.66
C THR A 463 -5.08 8.16 -14.87
N LEU A 464 -4.49 8.71 -15.93
CA LEU A 464 -5.22 9.04 -17.16
C LEU A 464 -5.76 7.81 -17.89
N LEU A 465 -4.98 6.72 -17.93
CA LEU A 465 -5.40 5.47 -18.56
C LEU A 465 -6.42 4.72 -17.71
N SER A 466 -6.21 4.63 -16.38
CA SER A 466 -7.11 3.86 -15.52
C SER A 466 -8.43 4.59 -15.25
N GLY A 467 -8.39 5.92 -15.06
CA GLY A 467 -9.49 6.69 -14.47
C GLY A 467 -9.72 6.36 -12.98
N ASP A 468 -8.78 5.69 -12.34
CA ASP A 468 -8.88 5.16 -10.97
C ASP A 468 -7.60 5.44 -10.18
N PRO A 469 -7.42 6.67 -9.66
CA PRO A 469 -6.28 7.04 -8.80
C PRO A 469 -6.28 6.27 -7.48
N ASP A 470 -7.45 5.93 -6.93
CA ASP A 470 -7.59 5.18 -5.67
C ASP A 470 -7.06 3.76 -5.83
N GLY A 471 -7.36 3.11 -6.96
CA GLY A 471 -6.81 1.81 -7.33
C GLY A 471 -5.29 1.84 -7.41
N ILE A 472 -4.69 2.87 -8.00
CA ILE A 472 -3.24 3.03 -8.07
C ILE A 472 -2.64 3.24 -6.67
N TYR A 473 -3.24 4.12 -5.87
CA TYR A 473 -2.77 4.36 -4.50
C TYR A 473 -2.84 3.08 -3.65
N ARG A 474 -3.95 2.34 -3.76
CA ARG A 474 -4.12 1.03 -3.12
C ARG A 474 -3.09 0.02 -3.60
N PHE A 475 -2.82 -0.04 -4.90
CA PHE A 475 -1.83 -0.94 -5.47
C PHE A 475 -0.43 -0.66 -4.94
N VAL A 476 0.02 0.60 -4.98
CA VAL A 476 1.34 0.99 -4.46
C VAL A 476 1.45 0.75 -2.96
N LYS A 477 0.40 1.06 -2.19
CA LYS A 477 0.38 0.84 -0.74
C LYS A 477 0.36 -0.63 -0.37
N SER A 478 -0.40 -1.44 -1.11
CA SER A 478 -0.61 -2.88 -0.85
C SER A 478 0.48 -3.78 -1.42
N TYR A 479 1.41 -3.21 -2.19
CA TYR A 479 2.50 -3.94 -2.80
C TYR A 479 3.32 -4.71 -1.75
N PRO A 480 3.68 -5.99 -2.00
CA PRO A 480 4.32 -6.81 -0.98
C PRO A 480 5.73 -6.31 -0.63
N VAL A 481 5.99 -6.23 0.68
CA VAL A 481 7.29 -5.79 1.24
C VAL A 481 7.97 -6.98 1.90
N TYR A 482 9.11 -7.39 1.34
CA TYR A 482 9.86 -8.57 1.77
C TYR A 482 11.06 -8.23 2.69
N VAL A 483 11.54 -6.99 2.67
CA VAL A 483 12.70 -6.52 3.45
C VAL A 483 12.26 -5.53 4.54
N LYS A 484 12.99 -5.44 5.66
CA LYS A 484 12.70 -4.45 6.72
C LYS A 484 12.98 -3.06 6.15
N ASP A 485 12.04 -2.13 6.31
CA ASP A 485 12.14 -0.76 5.79
C ASP A 485 12.20 -0.67 4.25
N GLY A 486 11.77 -1.72 3.54
CA GLY A 486 11.76 -1.79 2.07
C GLY A 486 10.53 -1.17 1.40
N ASP A 487 9.78 -0.30 2.09
CA ASP A 487 8.56 0.32 1.56
C ASP A 487 8.84 1.20 0.34
N GLU A 488 10.01 1.85 0.33
CA GLU A 488 10.44 2.68 -0.79
C GLU A 488 10.69 1.84 -2.03
N ASP A 489 11.41 0.73 -1.88
CA ASP A 489 11.70 -0.24 -2.96
C ASP A 489 10.43 -0.90 -3.49
N ALA A 490 9.50 -1.25 -2.59
CA ALA A 490 8.21 -1.82 -2.96
C ALA A 490 7.37 -0.83 -3.79
N ALA A 491 7.34 0.45 -3.40
CA ALA A 491 6.63 1.46 -4.17
C ALA A 491 7.30 1.75 -5.53
N VAL A 492 8.63 1.68 -5.63
CA VAL A 492 9.34 1.76 -6.92
C VAL A 492 9.00 0.56 -7.82
N ALA A 493 8.97 -0.64 -7.24
CA ALA A 493 8.60 -1.85 -7.96
C ALA A 493 7.14 -1.79 -8.44
N ALA A 494 6.21 -1.33 -7.59
CA ALA A 494 4.81 -1.12 -7.97
C ALA A 494 4.67 -0.17 -9.16
N LEU A 495 5.40 0.95 -9.17
CA LEU A 495 5.38 1.87 -10.32
C LEU A 495 6.03 1.27 -11.57
N ARG A 496 7.01 0.38 -11.43
CA ARG A 496 7.58 -0.36 -12.55
C ARG A 496 6.55 -1.31 -13.16
N ASP A 497 5.83 -2.07 -12.34
CA ASP A 497 4.76 -2.96 -12.78
C ASP A 497 3.63 -2.19 -13.46
N LEU A 498 3.24 -1.04 -12.89
CA LEU A 498 2.27 -0.14 -13.51
C LEU A 498 2.76 0.33 -14.88
N LYS A 499 4.05 0.68 -15.01
CA LYS A 499 4.65 1.06 -16.30
C LYS A 499 4.64 -0.07 -17.32
N ILE A 500 4.88 -1.31 -16.91
CA ILE A 500 4.79 -2.49 -17.78
C ILE A 500 3.33 -2.69 -18.22
N ALA A 501 2.35 -2.61 -17.32
CA ALA A 501 0.95 -2.70 -17.71
C ALA A 501 0.52 -1.60 -18.69
N MET A 502 1.01 -0.36 -18.51
CA MET A 502 0.71 0.74 -19.43
C MET A 502 1.27 0.53 -20.84
N SER A 503 2.38 -0.21 -21.01
CA SER A 503 2.93 -0.48 -22.35
C SER A 503 2.03 -1.42 -23.17
N TYR A 504 1.19 -2.22 -22.49
CA TYR A 504 0.21 -3.12 -23.10
C TYR A 504 -1.15 -2.46 -23.36
N GLY A 505 -1.48 -1.37 -22.65
CA GLY A 505 -2.67 -0.55 -22.90
C GLY A 505 -3.55 -0.36 -21.67
N GLN A 506 -4.63 0.40 -21.85
CA GLN A 506 -5.59 0.74 -20.80
C GLN A 506 -6.20 -0.49 -20.12
N GLY A 507 -6.56 -1.52 -20.88
CA GLY A 507 -7.19 -2.74 -20.37
C GLY A 507 -6.29 -3.47 -19.37
N SER A 508 -4.98 -3.54 -19.66
CA SER A 508 -3.98 -4.15 -18.79
C SER A 508 -3.85 -3.42 -17.46
N VAL A 509 -3.81 -2.08 -17.49
CA VAL A 509 -3.73 -1.26 -16.27
C VAL A 509 -4.94 -1.51 -15.37
N GLN A 510 -6.15 -1.45 -15.93
CA GLN A 510 -7.37 -1.70 -15.17
C GLN A 510 -7.41 -3.12 -14.61
N HIS A 511 -6.95 -4.12 -15.36
CA HIS A 511 -6.88 -5.50 -14.90
C HIS A 511 -5.86 -5.68 -13.76
N LEU A 512 -4.69 -5.06 -13.85
CA LEU A 512 -3.66 -5.07 -12.80
C LEU A 512 -4.20 -4.45 -11.50
N LEU A 513 -4.81 -3.27 -11.60
CA LEU A 513 -5.38 -2.56 -10.44
C LEU A 513 -6.55 -3.32 -9.80
N LYS A 514 -7.39 -3.98 -10.62
CA LYS A 514 -8.49 -4.81 -10.14
C LYS A 514 -8.00 -6.04 -9.36
N LEU A 515 -6.95 -6.70 -9.85
CA LEU A 515 -6.36 -7.86 -9.17
C LEU A 515 -5.52 -7.47 -7.95
N ASN A 516 -4.95 -6.26 -7.97
CA ASN A 516 -4.14 -5.68 -6.89
C ASN A 516 -2.99 -6.63 -6.46
N LYS A 517 -2.26 -7.17 -7.46
CA LYS A 517 -1.18 -8.14 -7.31
C LYS A 517 0.02 -7.77 -8.19
N PRO A 518 1.26 -8.05 -7.77
CA PRO A 518 2.46 -7.76 -8.57
C PRO A 518 2.47 -8.58 -9.87
N ILE A 519 3.24 -8.11 -10.85
CA ILE A 519 3.52 -8.87 -12.07
C ILE A 519 4.49 -10.01 -11.73
N HIS A 520 4.27 -11.17 -12.35
CA HIS A 520 5.08 -12.36 -12.12
C HIS A 520 6.43 -12.25 -12.84
N ASP A 521 7.52 -12.45 -12.11
CA ASP A 521 8.86 -12.57 -12.68
C ASP A 521 9.08 -14.00 -13.22
N GLU A 522 9.38 -14.12 -14.51
CA GLU A 522 9.54 -15.43 -15.16
C GLU A 522 10.71 -16.23 -14.56
N GLY A 523 10.42 -17.46 -14.11
CA GLY A 523 11.43 -18.39 -13.61
C GLY A 523 12.26 -19.04 -14.73
N PRO A 524 13.40 -19.66 -14.41
CA PRO A 524 14.26 -20.35 -15.38
C PRO A 524 13.57 -21.54 -16.09
N PHE A 525 12.57 -22.15 -15.46
CA PHE A 525 11.78 -23.21 -16.09
C PHE A 525 10.69 -22.68 -17.04
N GLU A 526 10.12 -21.52 -16.73
CA GLU A 526 9.05 -20.91 -17.53
C GLU A 526 9.62 -20.37 -18.85
N SER A 527 10.79 -19.72 -18.78
CA SER A 527 11.50 -19.25 -19.98
C SER A 527 11.90 -20.38 -20.94
N LEU A 528 12.12 -21.60 -20.44
CA LEU A 528 12.39 -22.78 -21.27
C LEU A 528 11.14 -23.30 -21.99
N VAL A 529 9.97 -23.11 -21.39
CA VAL A 529 8.67 -23.59 -21.92
C VAL A 529 7.99 -22.53 -22.80
N ALA A 530 8.26 -21.25 -22.55
CA ALA A 530 7.65 -20.11 -23.25
C ALA A 530 7.69 -20.20 -24.79
N PRO A 531 8.75 -20.69 -25.47
CA PRO A 531 8.77 -20.80 -26.92
C PRO A 531 7.81 -21.87 -27.49
N VAL A 532 7.51 -22.92 -26.70
CA VAL A 532 6.72 -24.07 -27.15
C VAL A 532 5.25 -23.96 -26.72
N PHE A 533 4.98 -23.17 -25.67
CA PHE A 533 3.63 -22.98 -25.13
C PHE A 533 2.61 -22.43 -26.15
N PRO A 534 2.92 -21.41 -26.99
CA PRO A 534 1.97 -20.89 -27.97
C PRO A 534 1.46 -21.94 -28.97
N LEU A 535 2.29 -22.93 -29.32
CA LEU A 535 1.95 -24.00 -30.25
C LEU A 535 0.94 -25.01 -29.68
N LEU A 536 0.87 -25.16 -28.36
CA LEU A 536 0.09 -26.20 -27.70
C LEU A 536 -1.11 -25.67 -26.92
N GLY A 537 -1.02 -24.47 -26.36
CA GLY A 537 -2.05 -23.95 -25.44
C GLY A 537 -2.34 -22.45 -25.55
N GLY A 538 -1.57 -21.70 -26.35
CA GLY A 538 -1.47 -20.23 -26.39
C GLY A 538 -2.75 -19.46 -26.08
N ASP A 539 -3.51 -19.09 -27.11
CA ASP A 539 -4.60 -18.10 -27.00
C ASP A 539 -5.76 -18.57 -26.10
N LEU A 540 -6.03 -19.88 -26.07
CA LEU A 540 -7.14 -20.42 -25.27
C LEU A 540 -6.85 -20.35 -23.77
N LEU A 541 -5.63 -20.73 -23.36
CA LEU A 541 -5.25 -20.74 -21.95
C LEU A 541 -4.93 -19.34 -21.44
N THR A 542 -4.36 -18.46 -22.27
CA THR A 542 -4.23 -17.03 -21.93
C THR A 542 -5.61 -16.39 -21.76
N HIS A 543 -6.56 -16.67 -22.64
CA HIS A 543 -7.91 -16.13 -22.48
C HIS A 543 -8.61 -16.65 -21.22
N LEU A 544 -8.42 -17.94 -20.91
CA LEU A 544 -8.98 -18.54 -19.69
C LEU A 544 -8.36 -17.94 -18.42
N SER A 545 -7.09 -17.52 -18.49
CA SER A 545 -6.35 -16.97 -17.35
C SER A 545 -6.98 -15.69 -16.78
N HIS A 546 -7.45 -14.80 -17.67
CA HIS A 546 -8.01 -13.52 -17.28
C HIS A 546 -9.54 -13.56 -17.14
N SER A 547 -10.24 -14.42 -17.89
CA SER A 547 -11.71 -14.53 -17.84
C SER A 547 -12.22 -15.32 -16.63
N HIS A 548 -11.61 -16.47 -16.31
CA HIS A 548 -12.04 -17.38 -15.23
C HIS A 548 -10.84 -17.87 -14.41
N ARG A 549 -10.20 -16.94 -13.70
CA ARG A 549 -8.97 -17.15 -12.95
C ARG A 549 -8.98 -18.37 -12.02
N ASP A 550 -10.05 -18.59 -11.25
CA ASP A 550 -10.11 -19.71 -10.29
C ASP A 550 -10.16 -21.07 -10.98
N PHE A 551 -10.92 -21.17 -12.08
CA PHE A 551 -10.95 -22.37 -12.91
C PHE A 551 -9.61 -22.59 -13.60
N ALA A 552 -8.96 -21.52 -14.06
CA ALA A 552 -7.65 -21.58 -14.69
C ALA A 552 -6.56 -22.06 -13.70
N LEU A 553 -6.59 -21.60 -12.44
CA LEU A 553 -5.74 -22.12 -11.36
C LEU A 553 -5.98 -23.61 -11.11
N PHE A 554 -7.24 -24.03 -11.01
CA PHE A 554 -7.60 -25.44 -10.83
C PHE A 554 -7.05 -26.30 -11.99
N LEU A 555 -7.23 -25.84 -13.22
CA LEU A 555 -6.77 -26.55 -14.42
C LEU A 555 -5.24 -26.61 -14.48
N LYS A 556 -4.52 -25.52 -14.16
CA LYS A 556 -3.06 -25.50 -14.04
C LYS A 556 -2.57 -26.56 -13.05
N ASN A 557 -3.16 -26.61 -11.85
CA ASN A 557 -2.80 -27.58 -10.82
C ASN A 557 -3.07 -29.01 -11.27
N PHE A 558 -4.20 -29.25 -11.92
CA PHE A 558 -4.55 -30.56 -12.47
C PHE A 558 -3.55 -31.04 -13.53
N LEU A 559 -3.13 -30.15 -14.45
CA LEU A 559 -2.15 -30.47 -15.49
C LEU A 559 -0.78 -30.81 -14.92
N ILE A 560 -0.29 -30.03 -13.94
CA ILE A 560 0.99 -30.29 -13.25
C ILE A 560 0.96 -31.64 -12.52
N ILE A 561 -0.11 -31.90 -11.74
CA ILE A 561 -0.26 -33.17 -11.01
C ILE A 561 -0.35 -34.35 -11.99
N SER A 562 -1.11 -34.22 -13.07
CA SER A 562 -1.22 -35.26 -14.10
C SER A 562 0.13 -35.53 -14.78
N SER A 563 0.92 -34.49 -15.06
CA SER A 563 2.28 -34.66 -15.60
C SER A 563 3.16 -35.51 -14.68
N PHE A 564 3.25 -35.16 -13.39
CA PHE A 564 4.01 -35.96 -12.42
C PHE A 564 3.47 -37.38 -12.27
N PHE A 565 2.16 -37.57 -12.37
CA PHE A 565 1.56 -38.91 -12.36
C PHE A 565 2.06 -39.77 -13.52
N PHE A 566 2.14 -39.22 -14.75
CA PHE A 566 2.69 -39.93 -15.91
C PHE A 566 4.20 -40.17 -15.79
N VAL A 567 4.96 -39.26 -15.20
CA VAL A 567 6.39 -39.46 -14.88
C VAL A 567 6.57 -40.64 -13.92
N ILE A 568 5.75 -40.72 -12.87
CA ILE A 568 5.79 -41.85 -11.92
C ILE A 568 5.40 -43.16 -12.63
N LEU A 569 4.43 -43.15 -13.55
CA LEU A 569 4.09 -44.33 -14.36
C LEU A 569 5.23 -44.78 -15.26
N PHE A 570 5.95 -43.83 -15.86
CA PHE A 570 7.12 -44.07 -16.70
C PHE A 570 8.24 -44.77 -15.90
N PHE A 571 8.66 -44.18 -14.77
CA PHE A 571 9.67 -44.78 -13.91
C PHE A 571 9.25 -46.15 -13.38
N ALA A 572 7.97 -46.31 -12.99
CA ALA A 572 7.45 -47.59 -12.51
C ALA A 572 7.46 -48.71 -13.57
N LYS A 573 7.51 -48.38 -14.88
CA LYS A 573 7.65 -49.38 -15.96
C LYS A 573 9.10 -49.60 -16.40
N ILE A 574 10.00 -48.63 -16.17
CA ILE A 574 11.41 -48.71 -16.60
C ILE A 574 12.30 -49.38 -15.55
N LEU A 575 12.09 -49.07 -14.28
CA LEU A 575 12.85 -49.70 -13.20
C LEU A 575 12.54 -51.20 -13.20
N PRO A 576 13.59 -52.05 -13.21
CA PRO A 576 13.40 -53.48 -13.10
C PRO A 576 12.72 -53.79 -11.76
N LYS A 577 11.64 -54.58 -11.80
CA LYS A 577 11.06 -55.11 -10.58
C LYS A 577 12.11 -56.00 -9.92
N PRO A 578 12.46 -55.76 -8.65
CA PRO A 578 13.41 -56.62 -7.97
C PRO A 578 12.89 -58.07 -7.96
N THR A 579 13.76 -59.03 -8.27
CA THR A 579 13.42 -60.46 -8.41
C THR A 579 12.79 -61.06 -7.15
N TYR A 580 12.96 -60.40 -5.99
CA TYR A 580 12.39 -60.79 -4.71
C TYR A 580 10.93 -60.30 -4.48
N GLN A 581 10.39 -59.39 -5.28
CA GLN A 581 8.98 -58.98 -5.19
C GLN A 581 8.09 -59.91 -6.03
N ARG A 582 7.40 -60.86 -5.37
CA ARG A 582 6.54 -61.85 -6.04
C ARG A 582 5.07 -61.44 -6.14
N SER A 583 4.53 -60.64 -5.20
CA SER A 583 3.12 -60.23 -5.22
C SER A 583 2.92 -58.72 -5.47
N GLU A 584 1.80 -58.37 -6.12
CA GLU A 584 1.39 -56.97 -6.28
C GLU A 584 0.31 -56.60 -5.24
N SER A 585 0.38 -55.37 -4.72
CA SER A 585 -0.73 -54.80 -3.94
C SER A 585 -1.96 -54.56 -4.83
N HIS A 586 -3.13 -54.43 -4.20
CA HIS A 586 -4.38 -54.13 -4.89
C HIS A 586 -4.25 -52.92 -5.82
N PHE A 587 -4.93 -52.99 -6.96
CA PHE A 587 -4.89 -51.96 -8.00
C PHE A 587 -5.18 -50.55 -7.46
N PHE A 588 -6.23 -50.41 -6.64
CA PHE A 588 -6.65 -49.13 -6.06
C PHE A 588 -5.57 -48.50 -5.16
N LEU A 589 -4.94 -49.28 -4.28
CA LEU A 589 -3.84 -48.79 -3.43
C LEU A 589 -2.65 -48.32 -4.26
N ARG A 590 -2.30 -49.04 -5.33
CA ARG A 590 -1.17 -48.67 -6.20
C ARG A 590 -1.43 -47.35 -6.93
N TRP A 591 -2.66 -47.14 -7.37
CA TRP A 591 -3.08 -45.87 -7.99
C TRP A 591 -3.10 -44.75 -6.96
N SER A 592 -3.74 -44.95 -5.81
CA SER A 592 -3.79 -43.96 -4.72
C SER A 592 -2.40 -43.49 -4.29
N ARG A 593 -1.45 -44.42 -4.12
CA ARG A 593 -0.05 -44.08 -3.79
C ARG A 593 0.65 -43.24 -4.86
N ARG A 594 0.36 -43.50 -6.13
CA ARG A 594 0.93 -42.74 -7.25
C ARG A 594 0.31 -41.35 -7.35
N VAL A 595 -1.00 -41.24 -7.17
CA VAL A 595 -1.72 -39.95 -7.15
C VAL A 595 -1.26 -39.10 -5.97
N SER A 596 -1.13 -39.67 -4.76
CA SER A 596 -0.62 -38.93 -3.60
C SER A 596 0.82 -38.46 -3.79
N GLY A 597 1.69 -39.28 -4.40
CA GLY A 597 3.05 -38.89 -4.74
C GLY A 597 3.11 -37.79 -5.80
N ALA A 598 2.26 -37.87 -6.83
CA ALA A 598 2.15 -36.85 -7.86
C ALA A 598 1.61 -35.53 -7.30
N ALA A 599 0.63 -35.57 -6.40
CA ALA A 599 0.09 -34.40 -5.71
C ALA A 599 1.16 -33.70 -4.86
N LEU A 600 1.99 -34.46 -4.14
CA LEU A 600 3.10 -33.90 -3.37
C LEU A 600 4.13 -33.22 -4.28
N LEU A 601 4.57 -33.87 -5.37
CA LEU A 601 5.51 -33.28 -6.32
C LEU A 601 4.94 -32.05 -7.02
N GLY A 602 3.64 -32.08 -7.35
CA GLY A 602 2.93 -30.94 -7.93
C GLY A 602 2.88 -29.75 -6.97
N LEU A 603 2.52 -29.98 -5.71
CA LEU A 603 2.52 -28.92 -4.69
C LEU A 603 3.92 -28.32 -4.50
N LEU A 604 4.96 -29.15 -4.38
CA LEU A 604 6.34 -28.67 -4.25
C LEU A 604 6.79 -27.87 -5.47
N SER A 605 6.35 -28.25 -6.67
CA SER A 605 6.65 -27.52 -7.89
C SER A 605 5.97 -26.16 -7.95
N ILE A 606 4.74 -26.02 -7.44
CA ILE A 606 4.04 -24.73 -7.33
C ILE A 606 4.75 -23.82 -6.34
N LEU A 607 5.18 -24.34 -5.19
CA LEU A 607 5.94 -23.55 -4.19
C LEU A 607 7.32 -23.14 -4.71
N PHE A 608 7.91 -23.93 -5.59
CA PHE A 608 9.14 -23.56 -6.29
C PHE A 608 8.90 -22.49 -7.36
N LEU A 609 7.74 -22.50 -8.01
CA LEU A 609 7.34 -21.52 -9.03
C LEU A 609 6.99 -20.16 -8.41
N GLU A 610 6.29 -20.17 -7.28
CA GLU A 610 5.86 -18.97 -6.55
C GLU A 610 6.42 -18.98 -5.12
N PRO A 611 7.73 -18.72 -4.93
CA PRO A 611 8.35 -18.69 -3.60
C PRO A 611 7.76 -17.58 -2.71
N THR A 612 7.14 -16.57 -3.31
CA THR A 612 6.42 -15.49 -2.63
C THR A 612 5.24 -16.00 -1.80
N LEU A 613 4.67 -17.17 -2.10
CA LEU A 613 3.63 -17.80 -1.28
C LEU A 613 4.10 -18.19 0.12
N LEU A 614 5.41 -18.41 0.29
CA LEU A 614 6.02 -18.74 1.57
C LEU A 614 6.52 -17.50 2.33
N GLN A 615 6.54 -16.34 1.67
CA GLN A 615 6.96 -15.08 2.26
C GLN A 615 5.72 -14.33 2.75
N SER A 616 5.49 -14.30 4.06
CA SER A 616 4.46 -13.41 4.59
C SER A 616 4.97 -11.97 4.50
N PRO A 617 4.27 -11.05 3.79
CA PRO A 617 4.66 -9.65 3.73
C PRO A 617 4.86 -9.14 5.16
N ARG A 618 5.92 -8.36 5.40
CA ARG A 618 5.99 -7.62 6.67
C ARG A 618 4.78 -6.70 6.68
N GLY A 619 3.99 -6.75 7.75
CA GLY A 619 2.85 -5.85 7.92
C GLY A 619 3.34 -4.43 7.65
N GLN A 620 2.70 -3.76 6.70
CA GLN A 620 3.03 -2.40 6.30
C GLN A 620 3.20 -1.58 7.57
N VAL A 621 4.44 -1.22 7.88
CA VAL A 621 4.66 -0.23 8.91
C VAL A 621 4.14 1.04 8.28
N SER A 622 3.04 1.54 8.82
CA SER A 622 2.38 2.73 8.32
C SER A 622 3.38 3.89 8.28
N VAL A 623 3.96 4.16 7.11
CA VAL A 623 4.73 5.36 6.87
C VAL A 623 3.75 6.52 6.67
N ALA A 624 3.23 7.02 7.80
CA ALA A 624 2.66 8.35 7.90
C ALA A 624 3.08 8.91 9.27
N GLY A 625 3.89 9.97 9.23
CA GLY A 625 4.37 10.66 10.42
C GLY A 625 3.22 11.15 11.30
N PHE A 626 3.48 11.12 12.61
CA PHE A 626 2.60 11.51 13.71
C PHE A 626 1.38 10.60 13.94
N ASP A 627 1.58 9.46 14.62
CA ASP A 627 0.67 8.91 15.66
C ASP A 627 1.24 7.64 16.36
N PHE A 628 2.55 7.64 16.67
CA PHE A 628 3.25 6.44 17.16
C PHE A 628 3.14 6.16 18.68
N ALA A 629 2.46 7.03 19.45
CA ALA A 629 2.24 6.81 20.88
C ALA A 629 0.84 6.23 21.17
N LEU A 630 -0.19 6.61 20.40
CA LEU A 630 -1.58 6.23 20.65
C LEU A 630 -1.92 4.85 20.04
N ALA A 631 -1.41 4.55 18.84
CA ALA A 631 -1.65 3.27 18.18
C ALA A 631 -0.98 2.10 18.93
N ASN A 632 0.21 2.31 19.52
CA ASN A 632 0.87 1.30 20.35
C ASN A 632 0.20 1.11 21.72
N LEU A 633 -0.37 2.16 22.30
CA LEU A 633 -1.14 2.04 23.55
C LEU A 633 -2.51 1.37 23.33
N LEU A 634 -3.18 1.63 22.20
CA LEU A 634 -4.44 0.98 21.84
C LEU A 634 -4.25 -0.48 21.38
N ALA A 635 -3.12 -0.79 20.73
CA ALA A 635 -2.77 -2.17 20.38
C ALA A 635 -2.38 -3.02 21.61
N TYR A 636 -1.86 -2.40 22.67
CA TYR A 636 -1.61 -3.09 23.94
C TYR A 636 -2.86 -3.18 24.84
N ALA A 637 -3.78 -2.22 24.75
CA ALA A 637 -5.00 -2.19 25.56
C ALA A 637 -6.10 -3.14 25.07
N ASN A 638 -5.96 -3.71 23.87
CA ASN A 638 -6.94 -4.62 23.30
C ASN A 638 -6.37 -6.06 23.30
N GLU A 639 -6.38 -6.72 24.46
CA GLU A 639 -5.93 -8.12 24.63
C GLU A 639 -6.74 -9.14 23.78
N GLU A 640 -7.83 -8.72 23.11
CA GLU A 640 -8.55 -9.54 22.13
C GLU A 640 -7.82 -9.69 20.77
N SER A 641 -6.78 -8.91 20.47
CA SER A 641 -6.07 -9.03 19.18
C SER A 641 -5.10 -10.22 19.09
N MET A 642 -4.89 -10.97 20.18
CA MET A 642 -4.11 -12.21 20.15
C MET A 642 -4.94 -13.42 19.68
N ALA A 643 -6.27 -13.34 19.74
CA ALA A 643 -7.16 -14.41 19.26
C ALA A 643 -7.48 -14.32 17.77
N GLU A 644 -7.18 -13.19 17.13
CA GLU A 644 -7.39 -12.95 15.69
C GLU A 644 -6.09 -13.07 14.89
N GLN A 645 -5.14 -13.89 15.35
CA GLN A 645 -4.11 -14.44 14.46
C GLN A 645 -4.80 -15.40 13.48
N ASN A 646 -5.41 -14.81 12.45
CA ASN A 646 -5.74 -15.48 11.20
C ASN A 646 -4.59 -16.42 10.88
N LEU A 647 -4.87 -17.72 10.89
CA LEU A 647 -3.92 -18.76 10.49
C LEU A 647 -3.28 -18.28 9.19
N THR A 648 -2.00 -17.87 9.23
CA THR A 648 -1.42 -17.20 8.07
C THR A 648 -1.43 -18.20 6.91
N ILE A 649 -1.70 -17.71 5.70
CA ILE A 649 -1.73 -18.55 4.49
C ILE A 649 -0.46 -19.42 4.40
N VAL A 650 0.66 -18.86 4.85
CA VAL A 650 1.96 -19.55 4.97
C VAL A 650 1.88 -20.76 5.90
N THR A 651 1.35 -20.63 7.12
CA THR A 651 1.18 -21.76 8.05
C THR A 651 0.26 -22.83 7.47
N ALA A 652 -0.83 -22.45 6.80
CA ALA A 652 -1.73 -23.39 6.14
C ALA A 652 -1.02 -24.18 5.02
N ILE A 653 -0.23 -23.49 4.18
CA ILE A 653 0.55 -24.11 3.11
C ILE A 653 1.59 -25.09 3.67
N ILE A 654 2.38 -24.67 4.66
CA ILE A 654 3.40 -25.52 5.29
C ILE A 654 2.76 -26.76 5.93
N ALA A 655 1.67 -26.56 6.68
CA ALA A 655 0.92 -27.68 7.27
C ALA A 655 0.35 -28.63 6.19
N GLY A 656 -0.15 -28.08 5.07
CA GLY A 656 -0.63 -28.86 3.93
C GLY A 656 0.45 -29.70 3.25
N VAL A 657 1.67 -29.16 3.09
CA VAL A 657 2.83 -29.92 2.58
C VAL A 657 3.14 -31.10 3.49
N PHE A 658 3.25 -30.86 4.80
CA PHE A 658 3.53 -31.92 5.77
C PHE A 658 2.41 -32.97 5.81
N LEU A 659 1.15 -32.56 5.72
CA LEU A 659 0.02 -33.48 5.63
C LEU A 659 0.13 -34.39 4.40
N LEU A 660 0.45 -33.85 3.22
CA LEU A 660 0.64 -34.66 2.01
C LEU A 660 1.80 -35.64 2.14
N ILE A 661 2.92 -35.23 2.74
CA ILE A 661 4.05 -36.12 3.02
C ILE A 661 3.59 -37.30 3.89
N GLN A 662 2.83 -37.04 4.96
CA GLN A 662 2.31 -38.08 5.84
C GLN A 662 1.32 -39.01 5.12
N ILE A 663 0.45 -38.48 4.25
CA ILE A 663 -0.44 -39.29 3.42
C ILE A 663 0.36 -40.20 2.47
N VAL A 664 1.44 -39.70 1.85
CA VAL A 664 2.30 -40.50 0.97
C VAL A 664 2.95 -41.65 1.75
N ILE A 665 3.51 -41.36 2.94
CA ILE A 665 4.13 -42.38 3.80
C ILE A 665 3.09 -43.42 4.23
N PHE A 666 1.92 -42.99 4.68
CA PHE A 666 0.81 -43.87 5.06
C PHE A 666 0.42 -44.80 3.90
N MET A 667 0.27 -44.27 2.69
CA MET A 667 -0.07 -45.06 1.49
C MET A 667 1.05 -46.03 1.09
N VAL A 668 2.32 -45.64 1.26
CA VAL A 668 3.46 -46.54 1.04
C VAL A 668 3.41 -47.71 2.03
N CYS A 669 3.24 -47.42 3.33
CA CYS A 669 3.15 -48.43 4.38
C CYS A 669 1.95 -49.36 4.17
N TYR A 670 0.78 -48.80 3.87
CA TYR A 670 -0.43 -49.58 3.60
C TYR A 670 -0.28 -50.48 2.37
N SER A 671 0.35 -49.97 1.30
CA SER A 671 0.68 -50.77 0.13
C SER A 671 1.67 -51.90 0.45
N ARG A 672 2.61 -51.71 1.39
CA ARG A 672 3.54 -52.77 1.82
C ARG A 672 2.84 -53.85 2.63
N VAL A 673 1.98 -53.47 3.59
CA VAL A 673 1.17 -54.44 4.33
C VAL A 673 0.27 -55.25 3.38
N SER A 674 -0.32 -54.61 2.37
CA SER A 674 -1.12 -55.32 1.35
C SER A 674 -0.29 -56.28 0.49
N GLN A 675 0.99 -55.98 0.20
CA GLN A 675 1.87 -56.90 -0.53
C GLN A 675 2.16 -58.15 0.30
N ILE A 676 2.53 -57.98 1.58
CA ILE A 676 2.80 -59.08 2.51
C ILE A 676 1.54 -59.95 2.71
N LYS A 677 0.35 -59.33 2.70
CA LYS A 677 -0.93 -60.05 2.76
C LYS A 677 -1.15 -60.95 1.55
N ASN A 678 -0.85 -60.45 0.36
CA ASN A 678 -1.08 -61.15 -0.92
C ASN A 678 0.00 -62.19 -1.27
N GLU A 679 1.10 -62.26 -0.53
CA GLU A 679 2.12 -63.31 -0.74
C GLU A 679 1.64 -64.68 -0.24
N GLU A 680 1.88 -65.74 -1.01
CA GLU A 680 1.56 -67.13 -0.61
C GLU A 680 2.71 -67.71 0.23
N LEU A 681 2.77 -67.32 1.51
CA LEU A 681 3.82 -67.73 2.47
C LEU A 681 3.21 -68.30 3.77
N LYS A 682 3.93 -69.21 4.45
CA LYS A 682 3.56 -69.73 5.78
C LYS A 682 3.37 -68.57 6.79
N ALA A 683 2.45 -68.71 7.73
CA ALA A 683 2.05 -67.63 8.63
C ALA A 683 3.24 -67.05 9.45
N GLY A 684 4.17 -67.91 9.89
CA GLY A 684 5.37 -67.50 10.62
C GLY A 684 6.33 -66.63 9.80
N LEU A 685 6.46 -66.86 8.49
CA LEU A 685 7.35 -66.07 7.63
C LEU A 685 6.77 -64.67 7.38
N LYS A 686 5.44 -64.57 7.26
CA LYS A 686 4.73 -63.28 7.13
C LYS A 686 4.87 -62.41 8.38
N LEU A 687 4.88 -63.02 9.57
CA LEU A 687 5.15 -62.34 10.83
C LEU A 687 6.57 -61.76 10.84
N GLY A 688 7.59 -62.54 10.46
CA GLY A 688 8.97 -62.04 10.37
C GLY A 688 9.16 -60.92 9.35
N LEU A 689 8.47 -60.97 8.21
CA LEU A 689 8.49 -59.86 7.23
C LEU A 689 7.81 -58.60 7.76
N LEU A 690 6.74 -58.74 8.56
CA LEU A 690 6.05 -57.61 9.18
C LEU A 690 6.92 -56.95 10.25
N ASP A 691 7.65 -57.74 11.03
CA ASP A 691 8.58 -57.25 12.06
C ASP A 691 9.80 -56.53 11.40
N ASN A 692 10.27 -57.00 10.24
CA ASN A 692 11.36 -56.32 9.50
C ASN A 692 10.97 -54.95 8.93
N GLU A 693 9.68 -54.73 8.65
CA GLU A 693 9.15 -53.45 8.13
C GLU A 693 8.70 -52.50 9.26
N GLU A 694 8.94 -52.83 10.54
CA GLU A 694 8.52 -52.00 11.68
C GLU A 694 9.14 -50.59 11.63
N ASN A 695 10.42 -50.48 11.27
CA ASN A 695 11.09 -49.19 11.06
C ASN A 695 10.47 -48.37 9.92
N LEU A 696 9.93 -49.03 8.89
CA LEU A 696 9.21 -48.34 7.80
C LEU A 696 7.86 -47.82 8.30
N PHE A 697 7.18 -48.56 9.16
CA PHE A 697 5.91 -48.12 9.76
C PHE A 697 6.10 -46.94 10.71
N ASP A 698 7.28 -46.77 11.30
CA ASP A 698 7.63 -45.62 12.14
C ASP A 698 8.21 -44.42 11.35
N LEU A 699 8.35 -44.54 10.02
CA LEU A 699 8.91 -43.49 9.16
C LEU A 699 8.14 -42.15 9.26
N GLY A 700 6.81 -42.21 9.44
CA GLY A 700 5.98 -41.01 9.61
C GLY A 700 6.34 -40.21 10.87
N LEU A 701 6.72 -40.92 11.94
CA LEU A 701 7.18 -40.30 13.19
C LEU A 701 8.56 -39.66 13.02
N TYR A 702 9.50 -40.35 12.37
CA TYR A 702 10.85 -39.79 12.13
C TYR A 702 10.82 -38.55 11.25
N ILE A 703 9.98 -38.52 10.21
CA ILE A 703 9.83 -37.35 9.35
C ILE A 703 9.13 -36.20 10.10
N GLY A 704 8.12 -36.51 10.93
CA GLY A 704 7.46 -35.51 11.76
C GLY A 704 8.39 -34.86 12.79
N LEU A 705 9.27 -35.65 13.43
CA LEU A 705 10.26 -35.17 14.41
C LEU A 705 11.42 -34.42 13.72
N GLY A 706 11.90 -34.94 12.59
CA GLY A 706 12.89 -34.26 11.75
C GLY A 706 12.41 -32.90 11.26
N GLY A 707 11.13 -32.79 10.86
CA GLY A 707 10.51 -31.52 10.44
C GLY A 707 10.50 -30.47 11.55
N THR A 708 10.21 -30.86 12.80
CA THR A 708 10.30 -29.95 13.95
C THR A 708 11.72 -29.47 14.24
N VAL A 709 12.69 -30.38 14.20
CA VAL A 709 14.11 -30.03 14.43
C VAL A 709 14.62 -29.08 13.35
N LEU A 710 14.30 -29.37 12.08
CA LEU A 710 14.69 -28.50 10.97
C LEU A 710 14.06 -27.11 11.09
N SER A 711 12.77 -27.03 11.48
CA SER A 711 12.07 -25.76 11.65
C SER A 711 12.63 -24.93 12.81
N LEU A 712 13.01 -25.59 13.92
CA LEU A 712 13.69 -24.92 15.03
C LEU A 712 15.06 -24.38 14.62
N ILE A 713 15.84 -25.13 13.84
CA ILE A 713 17.14 -24.67 13.31
C ILE A 713 16.95 -23.46 12.37
N LEU A 714 15.99 -23.53 11.45
CA LEU A 714 15.65 -22.42 10.55
C LEU A 714 15.25 -21.15 11.32
N LEU A 715 14.47 -21.27 12.40
CA LEU A 715 14.10 -20.14 13.24
C LEU A 715 15.34 -19.54 13.94
N LEU A 716 16.18 -20.37 14.55
CA LEU A 716 17.32 -19.92 15.36
C LEU A 716 18.47 -19.33 14.53
N VAL A 717 18.65 -19.77 13.28
CA VAL A 717 19.78 -19.37 12.42
C VAL A 717 19.40 -18.31 11.39
N LEU A 718 18.15 -18.32 10.88
CA LEU A 718 17.72 -17.48 9.74
C LEU A 718 16.69 -16.40 10.11
N ASP A 719 16.36 -16.21 11.39
CA ASP A 719 15.40 -15.20 11.89
C ASP A 719 14.03 -15.25 11.16
N VAL A 720 13.60 -16.47 10.80
CA VAL A 720 12.32 -16.71 10.13
C VAL A 720 11.17 -16.63 11.14
N LYS A 721 10.06 -15.97 10.77
CA LYS A 721 8.90 -15.67 11.62
C LYS A 721 8.34 -16.89 12.37
N GLN A 722 7.72 -16.62 13.54
CA GLN A 722 7.09 -17.60 14.45
C GLN A 722 6.02 -18.48 13.77
N ASP A 723 5.40 -18.02 12.68
CA ASP A 723 4.38 -18.74 11.88
C ASP A 723 4.84 -20.13 11.40
N ALA A 724 6.13 -20.31 11.13
CA ALA A 724 6.70 -21.58 10.71
C ALA A 724 6.70 -22.63 11.84
N LEU A 725 6.71 -22.19 13.10
CA LEU A 725 6.76 -23.06 14.27
C LEU A 725 5.45 -23.83 14.45
N ILE A 726 4.31 -23.17 14.24
CA ILE A 726 2.97 -23.80 14.32
C ILE A 726 2.84 -24.90 13.26
N GLY A 727 3.30 -24.64 12.03
CA GLY A 727 3.32 -25.64 10.96
C GLY A 727 4.18 -26.86 11.31
N ALA A 728 5.31 -26.65 11.98
CA ALA A 728 6.21 -27.72 12.40
C ALA A 728 5.59 -28.62 13.48
N TYR A 729 4.99 -28.06 14.54
CA TYR A 729 4.29 -28.85 15.56
C TYR A 729 3.12 -29.65 14.98
N THR A 730 2.41 -29.06 14.01
CA THR A 730 1.32 -29.73 13.29
C THR A 730 1.83 -30.96 12.52
N SER A 731 3.05 -30.90 11.95
CA SER A 731 3.68 -32.03 11.26
C SER A 731 3.93 -33.24 12.18
N THR A 732 4.43 -33.02 13.40
CA THR A 732 4.64 -34.10 14.38
C THR A 732 3.33 -34.73 14.81
N LEU A 733 2.29 -33.90 15.03
CA LEU A 733 0.96 -34.37 15.36
C LEU A 733 0.38 -35.28 14.27
N PHE A 734 0.50 -34.87 12.99
CA PHE A 734 0.09 -35.73 11.87
C PHE A 734 0.90 -37.03 11.83
N GLY A 735 2.21 -36.98 12.02
CA GLY A 735 3.06 -38.18 12.07
C GLY A 735 2.60 -39.19 13.13
N ILE A 736 2.34 -38.73 14.36
CA ILE A 736 1.83 -39.57 15.44
C ILE A 736 0.47 -40.18 15.05
N LEU A 737 -0.45 -39.36 14.54
CA LEU A 737 -1.82 -39.78 14.22
C LEU A 737 -1.86 -40.82 13.10
N PHE A 738 -1.12 -40.61 12.00
CA PHE A 738 -1.09 -41.55 10.87
C PHE A 738 -0.39 -42.87 11.22
N VAL A 739 0.70 -42.83 12.00
CA VAL A 739 1.38 -44.05 12.48
C VAL A 739 0.48 -44.83 13.44
N ALA A 740 -0.18 -44.14 14.39
CA ALA A 740 -1.13 -44.76 15.29
C ALA A 740 -2.31 -45.39 14.53
N ALA A 741 -2.89 -44.67 13.57
CA ALA A 741 -3.96 -45.19 12.71
C ALA A 741 -3.50 -46.45 11.96
N LEU A 742 -2.33 -46.44 11.33
CA LEU A 742 -1.76 -47.59 10.62
C LEU A 742 -1.56 -48.79 11.56
N LYS A 743 -0.87 -48.58 12.69
CA LYS A 743 -0.53 -49.66 13.63
C LYS A 743 -1.76 -50.26 14.30
N ILE A 744 -2.71 -49.43 14.75
CA ILE A 744 -3.89 -49.87 15.51
C ILE A 744 -4.93 -50.51 14.58
N THR A 745 -5.23 -49.90 13.43
CA THR A 745 -6.36 -50.36 12.60
C THR A 745 -5.99 -51.42 11.59
N ILE A 746 -4.73 -51.44 11.11
CA ILE A 746 -4.31 -52.31 10.01
C ILE A 746 -3.32 -53.37 10.49
N VAL A 747 -2.21 -52.95 11.10
CA VAL A 747 -1.11 -53.87 11.44
C VAL A 747 -1.49 -54.81 12.59
N ARG A 748 -2.07 -54.29 13.69
CA ARG A 748 -2.40 -55.08 14.88
C ARG A 748 -3.45 -56.17 14.61
N PRO A 749 -4.60 -55.91 13.94
CA PRO A 749 -5.55 -56.96 13.62
C PRO A 749 -4.97 -58.02 12.68
N TYR A 750 -4.14 -57.59 11.72
CA TYR A 750 -3.48 -58.51 10.79
C TYR A 750 -2.44 -59.40 11.50
N ARG A 751 -1.63 -58.83 12.41
CA ARG A 751 -0.68 -59.57 13.25
C ARG A 751 -1.41 -60.60 14.13
N ASN A 752 -2.51 -60.21 14.78
CA ASN A 752 -3.33 -61.11 15.59
C ASN A 752 -3.89 -62.28 14.75
N HIS A 753 -4.42 -61.99 13.57
CA HIS A 753 -4.92 -63.03 12.65
C HIS A 753 -3.80 -63.99 12.20
N LEU A 754 -2.59 -63.51 11.94
CA LEU A 754 -1.45 -64.37 11.58
C LEU A 754 -0.97 -65.22 12.76
N LEU A 755 -0.97 -64.70 13.99
CA LEU A 755 -0.61 -65.47 15.19
C LEU A 755 -1.59 -66.62 15.44
N VAL A 756 -2.90 -66.38 15.26
CA VAL A 756 -3.93 -67.44 15.35
C VAL A 756 -3.74 -68.49 14.26
N LYS A 757 -3.45 -68.08 13.02
CA LYS A 757 -3.14 -69.02 11.93
C LYS A 757 -1.87 -69.82 12.18
N GLN A 758 -0.82 -69.20 12.70
CA GLN A 758 0.43 -69.87 13.05
C GLN A 758 0.23 -70.89 14.19
N ALA A 759 -0.59 -70.55 15.20
CA ALA A 759 -0.96 -71.49 16.26
C ALA A 759 -1.81 -72.66 15.73
N GLY A 760 -2.67 -72.42 14.74
CA GLY A 760 -3.40 -73.46 14.01
C GLY A 760 -2.47 -74.37 13.19
N GLU A 761 -1.55 -73.81 12.40
CA GLU A 761 -0.57 -74.55 11.59
C GLU A 761 0.32 -75.46 12.47
N LYS A 762 0.80 -74.94 13.61
CA LYS A 762 1.59 -75.72 14.58
C LYS A 762 0.83 -76.88 15.22
N ARG A 763 -0.51 -76.84 15.26
CA ARG A 763 -1.38 -77.88 15.82
C ARG A 763 -1.72 -78.99 14.82
N TYR A 764 -1.50 -78.75 13.52
CA TYR A 764 -1.63 -79.75 12.45
C TYR A 764 -0.29 -80.37 12.04
N GLU A 765 0.84 -79.71 12.35
CA GLU A 765 2.20 -80.27 12.18
C GLU A 765 2.65 -81.13 13.39
N SER A 766 1.86 -81.19 14.47
CA SER A 766 1.99 -82.14 15.60
C SER A 766 1.05 -83.31 15.44
#